data_AF-A0A9D8MZU5-F1
#
_entry.id   AF-A0A9D8MZU5-F1
#
_cell.length_a   1.000
_cell.length_b   1.000
_cell.length_c   1.000
_cell.angle_alpha   90.00
_cell.angle_beta   90.00
_cell.angle_gamma   90.00
#
_symmetry.space_group_name_H-M   'P 1'
#
loop_
_entity.id
_entity.type
_entity.pdbx_description
1 polymer ?
#
loop_
_entity_poly.entity_id
_entity_poly.type
_entity_poly.pdbx_seq_one_letter_code
_entity_poly.pdbx_strand_id
1 'polypeptide(L)'
;MKKTIAKLICLIMVASFSLTAFAACDWITTNTDRDMAQVIASVRIDAAVEKEDIYKRQLVAGYVSYGYQYVQYYGYTNAKAYQLVLDNLVNNRIIIQQSRIKLAETYNALLDKNDNELNGDFETYFKTAAQANGERIDPKSGSLENLAKYLTEYEEQNAYYTVRKNINSMIDSYMDSDDDTDEKEDVTYTARTAPTEDSKDDLTEKELKEETPTDHDYQVADLTLNVGVEALKQEYHSVYDLDLAVWKAYKIDLSTSARKKAFNKIKEDLLNSGLLTKAETDQYNKAYVNYVTDPENVLKLTYFAESLKSQLESKLVSKYQDSLVDSVQSKLTDDAVWEQYKVDYDNQEALYRNDYSSYESALDSASDTSFVLYDPFDNYGYVANLLIGFSEEQSSKLSELKSKKGVTNEEIENLRDELVAELFAKDQRDSWVYLNYGTYADGEDGGFTFEDKYNVSDLEVFDKFLGTVEVASADGYEEKDDDGVTVTKWKVTKAKATPVAFNTFIDTYLSLAGIGNKRFEADNDNYGVLAGYENTELIEMNEEDLNKIKELIYVFSTDPGSLSSEYGYLYSPITSSTKYVSEFAAAAKLVVEQGVGAYTLVTTDYGVHVIVCTKLVREPYAVPDGKDAFMADLENEDTIAYKYKQVKLDSVTSNAISRIANQIINGYRDDDTKVTYYENNYKDLVEETSAS
;
A
#
# COMPACT_ATOMS: atom_id res chain seq x y z
N MET A 1 0.75 -5.22 -8.04
CA MET A 1 0.01 -4.09 -8.69
C MET A 1 -1.47 -4.44 -8.91
N LYS A 2 -2.35 -4.12 -7.93
CA LYS A 2 -3.81 -3.86 -8.12
C LYS A 2 -4.19 -2.51 -7.48
N LYS A 3 -3.26 -1.54 -7.49
CA LYS A 3 -3.24 -0.30 -6.68
C LYS A 3 -4.31 0.76 -7.10
N THR A 4 -5.17 0.52 -8.08
CA THR A 4 -6.05 1.59 -8.65
C THR A 4 -7.56 1.36 -8.62
N ILE A 5 -8.05 0.22 -8.13
CA ILE A 5 -9.49 -0.03 -7.97
C ILE A 5 -10.09 0.84 -6.82
N ALA A 6 -9.22 1.36 -5.94
CA ALA A 6 -9.55 1.90 -4.62
C ALA A 6 -9.94 3.40 -4.54
N LYS A 7 -10.52 4.06 -5.55
CA LYS A 7 -10.78 5.52 -5.45
C LYS A 7 -12.23 5.96 -5.22
N LEU A 8 -13.24 5.25 -5.74
CA LEU A 8 -14.64 5.66 -5.53
C LEU A 8 -15.37 4.83 -4.47
N ILE A 9 -15.24 3.49 -4.50
CA ILE A 9 -15.86 2.63 -3.48
C ILE A 9 -15.09 2.71 -2.16
N CYS A 10 -13.77 2.92 -2.14
CA CYS A 10 -13.05 3.18 -0.88
C CYS A 10 -13.47 4.48 -0.17
N LEU A 11 -13.91 5.50 -0.91
CA LEU A 11 -14.46 6.73 -0.33
C LEU A 11 -15.88 6.53 0.24
N ILE A 12 -16.54 5.45 -0.20
CA ILE A 12 -17.89 5.00 0.18
C ILE A 12 -17.82 3.82 1.18
N MET A 13 -16.64 3.21 1.40
CA MET A 13 -16.46 2.16 2.40
C MET A 13 -17.00 2.69 3.70
N VAL A 14 -17.99 1.96 4.25
CA VAL A 14 -18.78 2.41 5.38
C VAL A 14 -17.80 2.92 6.41
N ALA A 15 -17.88 4.22 6.71
CA ALA A 15 -16.98 4.87 7.63
C ALA A 15 -17.04 4.09 8.93
N SER A 16 -16.09 3.18 9.04
CA SER A 16 -15.97 2.24 10.12
C SER A 16 -15.65 3.12 11.28
N PHE A 17 -16.58 3.27 12.24
CA PHE A 17 -16.39 4.19 13.36
C PHE A 17 -15.02 3.91 13.98
N SER A 18 -14.04 4.73 13.64
CA SER A 18 -12.70 4.67 14.21
C SER A 18 -12.88 5.09 15.65
N LEU A 19 -12.61 4.17 16.56
CA LEU A 19 -12.79 4.36 17.99
C LEU A 19 -11.68 5.27 18.53
N THR A 20 -11.73 6.56 18.22
CA THR A 20 -10.77 7.54 18.76
C THR A 20 -11.22 8.03 20.13
N ALA A 21 -10.26 8.36 21.00
CA ALA A 21 -10.54 8.97 22.30
C ALA A 21 -11.39 10.25 22.12
N PHE A 22 -12.53 10.32 22.80
CA PHE A 22 -13.46 11.44 22.66
C PHE A 22 -12.99 12.60 23.55
N ALA A 23 -12.47 13.67 22.94
CA ALA A 23 -12.35 14.95 23.62
C ALA A 23 -13.75 15.59 23.67
N ALA A 24 -14.42 15.48 24.82
CA ALA A 24 -15.76 16.02 25.02
C ALA A 24 -15.81 17.54 24.71
N CYS A 25 -16.50 17.93 23.64
CA CYS A 25 -17.01 19.28 23.50
C CYS A 25 -18.33 19.40 24.29
N ASP A 26 -18.44 20.43 25.13
CA ASP A 26 -19.62 20.72 25.97
C ASP A 26 -20.90 20.90 25.14
N TRP A 27 -21.59 19.80 24.84
CA TRP A 27 -22.96 19.83 24.29
C TRP A 27 -23.98 19.63 25.41
N ILE A 28 -24.33 20.74 26.08
CA ILE A 28 -25.44 20.75 27.03
C ILE A 28 -26.74 21.01 26.25
N THR A 29 -27.51 19.94 25.98
CA THR A 29 -28.97 20.05 25.82
C THR A 29 -29.67 19.15 26.84
N THR A 30 -30.85 19.56 27.30
CA THR A 30 -31.54 18.92 28.43
C THR A 30 -32.14 17.54 28.09
N ASN A 31 -32.00 17.04 26.85
CA ASN A 31 -32.41 15.68 26.44
C ASN A 31 -31.64 15.15 25.20
N THR A 32 -30.32 14.95 25.34
CA THR A 32 -29.41 14.44 24.29
C THR A 32 -29.88 13.13 23.65
N ASP A 33 -30.39 12.18 24.44
CA ASP A 33 -30.87 10.89 23.92
C ASP A 33 -31.99 11.05 22.88
N ARG A 34 -32.97 11.91 23.18
CA ARG A 34 -34.10 12.16 22.29
C ARG A 34 -33.66 12.87 21.02
N ASP A 35 -32.68 13.77 21.12
CA ASP A 35 -32.13 14.49 19.96
C ASP A 35 -31.35 13.55 19.04
N MET A 36 -30.46 12.72 19.60
CA MET A 36 -29.66 11.75 18.83
C MET A 36 -30.49 10.62 18.21
N ALA A 37 -31.65 10.30 18.79
CA ALA A 37 -32.59 9.31 18.26
C ALA A 37 -33.47 9.83 17.11
N GLN A 38 -33.34 11.11 16.72
CA GLN A 38 -34.10 11.64 15.58
C GLN A 38 -33.64 11.01 14.26
N VAL A 39 -34.60 10.66 13.41
CA VAL A 39 -34.34 10.22 12.03
C VAL A 39 -34.01 11.45 11.19
N ILE A 40 -32.85 11.48 10.54
CA ILE A 40 -32.38 12.60 9.71
C ILE A 40 -32.59 12.33 8.22
N ALA A 41 -32.60 11.05 7.82
CA ALA A 41 -33.01 10.62 6.50
C ALA A 41 -33.61 9.20 6.54
N SER A 42 -34.47 8.85 5.58
CA SER A 42 -34.92 7.48 5.34
C SER A 42 -34.61 7.09 3.91
N VAL A 43 -34.15 5.86 3.68
CA VAL A 43 -33.81 5.35 2.34
C VAL A 43 -34.56 4.05 2.07
N ARG A 44 -35.19 3.97 0.89
CA ARG A 44 -35.78 2.76 0.32
C ARG A 44 -35.71 2.81 -1.21
N ILE A 45 -34.69 2.18 -1.78
CA ILE A 45 -34.46 2.24 -3.24
C ILE A 45 -35.43 1.36 -4.04
N ASP A 46 -35.93 0.28 -3.44
CA ASP A 46 -36.83 -0.68 -4.09
C ASP A 46 -37.86 -1.30 -3.12
N ALA A 47 -38.92 -1.90 -3.65
CA ALA A 47 -39.91 -2.63 -2.86
C ALA A 47 -39.34 -3.90 -2.21
N ALA A 48 -38.31 -4.50 -2.81
CA ALA A 48 -37.60 -5.69 -2.33
C ALA A 48 -36.86 -5.46 -1.00
N VAL A 49 -36.54 -4.21 -0.66
CA VAL A 49 -35.87 -3.82 0.59
C VAL A 49 -36.82 -3.08 1.54
N GLU A 50 -36.57 -3.19 2.83
CA GLU A 50 -37.23 -2.39 3.85
C GLU A 50 -36.73 -0.93 3.84
N LYS A 51 -37.59 -0.03 4.33
CA LYS A 51 -37.18 1.34 4.58
C LYS A 51 -36.21 1.34 5.76
N GLU A 52 -35.05 1.95 5.55
CA GLU A 52 -34.01 2.05 6.57
C GLU A 52 -33.79 3.52 6.93
N ASP A 53 -33.80 3.78 8.23
CA ASP A 53 -33.66 5.12 8.79
C ASP A 53 -32.18 5.38 9.12
N ILE A 54 -31.75 6.61 8.86
CA ILE A 54 -30.46 7.17 9.27
C ILE A 54 -30.73 8.12 10.43
N TYR A 55 -30.04 7.93 11.55
CA TYR A 55 -30.25 8.68 12.77
C TYR A 55 -29.22 9.80 12.96
N LYS A 56 -29.60 10.87 13.67
CA LYS A 56 -28.72 12.01 13.99
C LYS A 56 -27.43 11.55 14.70
N ARG A 57 -27.54 10.51 15.53
CA ARG A 57 -26.40 9.83 16.18
C ARG A 57 -25.33 9.37 15.18
N GLN A 58 -25.73 8.80 14.05
CA GLN A 58 -24.80 8.29 13.04
C GLN A 58 -24.07 9.43 12.32
N LEU A 59 -24.75 10.55 12.10
CA LEU A 59 -24.14 11.78 11.55
C LEU A 59 -23.09 12.35 12.51
N VAL A 60 -23.40 12.42 13.80
CA VAL A 60 -22.46 12.90 14.83
C VAL A 60 -21.27 11.95 14.96
N ALA A 61 -21.52 10.64 15.02
CA ALA A 61 -20.46 9.64 15.12
C ALA A 61 -19.55 9.64 13.87
N GLY A 62 -20.11 9.81 12.67
CA GLY A 62 -19.32 9.94 11.45
C GLY A 62 -18.47 11.21 11.44
N TYR A 63 -19.01 12.32 11.94
CA TYR A 63 -18.23 13.55 12.08
C TYR A 63 -17.03 13.38 13.02
N VAL A 64 -17.26 12.78 14.20
CA VAL A 64 -16.18 12.57 15.18
C VAL A 64 -15.13 11.59 14.65
N SER A 65 -15.57 10.53 13.96
CA SER A 65 -14.67 9.49 13.44
C SER A 65 -13.78 9.98 12.29
N TYR A 66 -14.35 10.70 11.31
CA TYR A 66 -13.60 11.12 10.12
C TYR A 66 -13.95 12.51 9.60
N GLY A 67 -15.16 13.02 9.85
CA GLY A 67 -15.58 14.33 9.35
C GLY A 67 -14.70 15.49 9.87
N TYR A 68 -14.23 15.41 11.11
CA TYR A 68 -13.38 16.43 11.72
C TYR A 68 -12.01 16.57 11.03
N GLN A 69 -11.48 15.49 10.43
CA GLN A 69 -10.22 15.55 9.67
C GLN A 69 -10.32 16.49 8.47
N TYR A 70 -11.51 16.61 7.85
CA TYR A 70 -11.75 17.57 6.77
C TYR A 70 -11.67 19.02 7.24
N VAL A 71 -12.04 19.29 8.50
CA VAL A 71 -11.87 20.61 9.11
C VAL A 71 -10.39 20.88 9.37
N GLN A 72 -9.68 19.92 9.96
CA GLN A 72 -8.26 20.09 10.34
C GLN A 72 -7.30 20.20 9.15
N TYR A 73 -7.41 19.31 8.18
CA TYR A 73 -6.41 19.18 7.10
C TYR A 73 -6.84 19.82 5.78
N TYR A 74 -8.15 20.00 5.56
CA TYR A 74 -8.69 20.46 4.28
C TYR A 74 -9.44 21.80 4.37
N GLY A 75 -9.43 22.44 5.55
CA GLY A 75 -10.00 23.77 5.77
C GLY A 75 -11.52 23.83 5.61
N TYR A 76 -12.24 22.72 5.82
CA TYR A 76 -13.70 22.72 5.77
C TYR A 76 -14.28 23.45 7.00
N THR A 77 -15.46 24.05 6.85
CA THR A 77 -16.25 24.46 8.02
C THR A 77 -16.92 23.24 8.64
N ASN A 78 -17.25 23.29 9.93
CA ASN A 78 -17.96 22.20 10.61
C ASN A 78 -19.25 21.84 9.86
N ALA A 79 -20.01 22.85 9.43
CA ALA A 79 -21.23 22.69 8.65
C ALA A 79 -21.01 21.91 7.35
N LYS A 80 -19.96 22.28 6.59
CA LYS A 80 -19.59 21.58 5.35
C LYS A 80 -19.15 20.13 5.61
N ALA A 81 -18.41 19.89 6.69
CA ALA A 81 -18.00 18.55 7.08
C ALA A 81 -19.20 17.69 7.52
N TYR A 82 -20.14 18.21 8.31
CA TYR A 82 -21.40 17.53 8.62
C TYR A 82 -22.22 17.23 7.37
N GLN A 83 -22.33 18.19 6.43
CA GLN A 83 -23.05 17.95 5.17
C GLN A 83 -22.40 16.81 4.36
N LEU A 84 -21.06 16.77 4.30
CA LEU A 84 -20.35 15.67 3.64
C LEU A 84 -20.64 14.32 4.31
N VAL A 85 -20.62 14.26 5.64
CA VAL A 85 -20.93 13.04 6.38
C VAL A 85 -22.38 12.61 6.13
N LEU A 86 -23.34 13.53 6.14
CA LEU A 86 -24.74 13.24 5.81
C LEU A 86 -24.89 12.65 4.40
N ASP A 87 -24.24 13.29 3.42
CA ASP A 87 -24.25 12.85 2.02
C ASP A 87 -23.67 11.45 1.89
N ASN A 88 -22.56 11.18 2.55
CA ASN A 88 -21.92 9.86 2.58
C ASN A 88 -22.82 8.81 3.24
N LEU A 89 -23.46 9.12 4.37
CA LEU A 89 -24.37 8.18 5.03
C LEU A 89 -25.56 7.78 4.14
N VAL A 90 -26.14 8.74 3.41
CA VAL A 90 -27.23 8.47 2.46
C VAL A 90 -26.72 7.66 1.26
N ASN A 91 -25.61 8.06 0.66
CA ASN A 91 -25.00 7.35 -0.47
C ASN A 91 -24.65 5.90 -0.09
N ASN A 92 -24.05 5.68 1.08
CA ASN A 92 -23.72 4.35 1.59
C ASN A 92 -24.98 3.50 1.75
N ARG A 93 -26.06 4.06 2.32
CA ARG A 93 -27.32 3.34 2.52
C ARG A 93 -27.97 2.92 1.19
N ILE A 94 -27.90 3.78 0.17
CA ILE A 94 -28.32 3.46 -1.20
C ILE A 94 -27.51 2.28 -1.76
N ILE A 95 -26.17 2.37 -1.68
CA ILE A 95 -25.28 1.32 -2.18
C ILE A 95 -25.50 -0.01 -1.45
N ILE A 96 -25.63 -0.01 -0.12
CA ILE A 96 -25.88 -1.22 0.68
C ILE A 96 -27.20 -1.90 0.30
N GLN A 97 -28.27 -1.13 0.09
CA GLN A 97 -29.54 -1.70 -0.39
C GLN A 97 -29.38 -2.29 -1.79
N GLN A 98 -28.64 -1.62 -2.67
CA GLN A 98 -28.40 -2.12 -4.03
C GLN A 98 -27.55 -3.40 -4.02
N SER A 99 -26.50 -3.45 -3.20
CA SER A 99 -25.64 -4.63 -3.03
C SER A 99 -26.45 -5.83 -2.56
N ARG A 100 -27.33 -5.67 -1.56
CA ARG A 100 -28.23 -6.75 -1.11
C ARG A 100 -29.12 -7.26 -2.24
N ILE A 101 -29.79 -6.37 -2.96
CA ILE A 101 -30.68 -6.75 -4.07
C ILE A 101 -29.89 -7.55 -5.12
N LYS A 102 -28.75 -7.01 -5.57
CA LYS A 102 -27.99 -7.61 -6.67
C LYS A 102 -27.32 -8.92 -6.26
N LEU A 103 -26.71 -8.98 -5.08
CA LEU A 103 -26.12 -10.23 -4.59
C LEU A 103 -27.18 -11.30 -4.31
N ALA A 104 -28.36 -10.93 -3.80
CA ALA A 104 -29.44 -11.89 -3.60
C ALA A 104 -29.96 -12.43 -4.94
N GLU A 105 -30.16 -11.56 -5.94
CA GLU A 105 -30.51 -11.96 -7.31
C GLU A 105 -29.48 -12.94 -7.87
N THR A 106 -28.19 -12.59 -7.78
CA THR A 106 -27.08 -13.43 -8.25
C THR A 106 -27.06 -14.78 -7.53
N TYR A 107 -26.97 -14.81 -6.20
CA TYR A 107 -26.89 -16.05 -5.43
C TYR A 107 -28.09 -16.97 -5.71
N ASN A 108 -29.30 -16.41 -5.70
CA ASN A 108 -30.51 -17.17 -5.93
C ASN A 108 -30.58 -17.76 -7.35
N ALA A 109 -30.02 -17.07 -8.35
CA ALA A 109 -29.89 -17.61 -9.70
C ALA A 109 -28.83 -18.72 -9.77
N LEU A 110 -27.73 -18.62 -9.02
CA LEU A 110 -26.68 -19.64 -8.95
C LEU A 110 -27.15 -20.95 -8.31
N LEU A 111 -28.08 -20.89 -7.36
CA LEU A 111 -28.70 -22.09 -6.77
C LEU A 111 -29.49 -22.91 -7.80
N ASP A 112 -30.02 -22.25 -8.83
CA ASP A 112 -30.79 -22.90 -9.89
C ASP A 112 -29.87 -23.48 -11.00
N LYS A 113 -28.56 -23.20 -10.97
CA LYS A 113 -27.54 -23.71 -11.90
C LYS A 113 -26.83 -24.97 -11.39
N ASN A 114 -26.47 -25.87 -12.29
CA ASN A 114 -25.53 -26.95 -12.00
C ASN A 114 -24.08 -26.42 -11.94
N ASP A 115 -23.17 -27.15 -11.29
CA ASP A 115 -21.79 -26.68 -11.08
C ASP A 115 -21.00 -26.49 -12.38
N ASN A 116 -21.35 -27.21 -13.44
CA ASN A 116 -20.78 -27.05 -14.78
C ASN A 116 -21.34 -25.86 -15.58
N GLU A 117 -22.30 -25.11 -15.03
CA GLU A 117 -22.92 -23.92 -15.63
C GLU A 117 -22.46 -22.62 -14.94
N LEU A 118 -21.57 -22.72 -13.95
CA LEU A 118 -20.98 -21.59 -13.24
C LEU A 118 -19.88 -20.96 -14.10
N ASN A 119 -19.94 -19.64 -14.24
CA ASN A 119 -18.97 -18.88 -15.03
C ASN A 119 -18.07 -18.08 -14.08
N GLY A 120 -16.77 -18.37 -14.10
CA GLY A 120 -15.79 -17.63 -13.32
C GLY A 120 -15.66 -18.09 -11.86
N ASP A 121 -14.61 -17.59 -11.23
CA ASP A 121 -14.23 -17.95 -9.87
C ASP A 121 -15.19 -17.38 -8.85
N PHE A 122 -15.69 -16.15 -9.06
CA PHE A 122 -16.62 -15.50 -8.16
C PHE A 122 -17.94 -16.28 -8.03
N GLU A 123 -18.57 -16.70 -9.12
CA GLU A 123 -19.85 -17.44 -9.07
C GLU A 123 -19.70 -18.76 -8.30
N THR A 124 -18.63 -19.50 -8.59
CA THR A 124 -18.31 -20.77 -7.93
C THR A 124 -18.08 -20.56 -6.44
N TYR A 125 -17.28 -19.56 -6.11
CA TYR A 125 -16.96 -19.21 -4.74
C TYR A 125 -18.20 -18.77 -3.95
N PHE A 126 -18.94 -17.80 -4.49
CA PHE A 126 -20.11 -17.24 -3.82
C PHE A 126 -21.19 -18.29 -3.57
N LYS A 127 -21.43 -19.21 -4.52
CA LYS A 127 -22.39 -20.30 -4.34
C LYS A 127 -21.99 -21.25 -3.20
N THR A 128 -20.70 -21.57 -3.09
CA THR A 128 -20.19 -22.64 -2.23
C THR A 128 -19.83 -22.18 -0.82
N ALA A 129 -19.37 -20.94 -0.66
CA ALA A 129 -18.81 -20.45 0.59
C ALA A 129 -19.73 -19.48 1.37
N ALA A 130 -20.81 -18.98 0.75
CA ALA A 130 -21.75 -18.10 1.44
C ALA A 130 -22.50 -18.83 2.57
N GLN A 131 -22.66 -18.17 3.71
CA GLN A 131 -23.33 -18.70 4.90
C GLN A 131 -24.85 -18.88 4.74
N ALA A 132 -25.42 -18.53 3.58
CA ALA A 132 -26.78 -18.92 3.21
C ALA A 132 -26.96 -20.44 3.12
N ASN A 133 -25.89 -21.24 3.05
CA ASN A 133 -25.91 -22.71 3.13
C ASN A 133 -26.88 -23.38 2.13
N GLY A 134 -26.99 -22.81 0.92
CA GLY A 134 -27.88 -23.32 -0.13
C GLY A 134 -29.33 -22.84 -0.05
N GLU A 135 -29.68 -22.00 0.92
CA GLU A 135 -31.00 -21.37 1.03
C GLU A 135 -31.08 -20.06 0.24
N ARG A 136 -32.25 -19.77 -0.34
CA ARG A 136 -32.44 -18.50 -1.06
C ARG A 136 -32.31 -17.30 -0.10
N ILE A 137 -31.56 -16.29 -0.52
CA ILE A 137 -31.35 -15.07 0.25
C ILE A 137 -32.47 -14.06 -0.03
N ASP A 138 -33.02 -13.47 1.04
CA ASP A 138 -33.99 -12.36 0.97
C ASP A 138 -33.27 -11.02 1.20
N PRO A 139 -33.30 -10.07 0.23
CA PRO A 139 -32.65 -8.76 0.38
C PRO A 139 -33.33 -7.83 1.38
N LYS A 140 -34.51 -8.20 1.89
CA LYS A 140 -35.40 -7.28 2.59
C LYS A 140 -34.81 -6.60 3.82
N SER A 141 -34.12 -7.35 4.68
CA SER A 141 -33.67 -6.89 5.99
C SER A 141 -32.16 -6.71 6.04
N GLY A 142 -31.70 -5.57 6.57
CA GLY A 142 -30.28 -5.27 6.81
C GLY A 142 -29.83 -5.62 8.24
N SER A 143 -30.36 -6.69 8.82
CA SER A 143 -29.92 -7.20 10.13
C SER A 143 -28.57 -7.93 10.01
N LEU A 144 -27.83 -8.04 11.13
CA LEU A 144 -26.55 -8.77 11.18
C LEU A 144 -26.71 -10.21 10.63
N GLU A 145 -27.75 -10.92 11.08
CA GLU A 145 -28.06 -12.30 10.64
C GLU A 145 -28.31 -12.40 9.13
N ASN A 146 -29.02 -11.43 8.54
CA ASN A 146 -29.29 -11.46 7.10
C ASN A 146 -28.09 -11.00 6.28
N LEU A 147 -27.26 -10.07 6.78
CA LEU A 147 -26.01 -9.69 6.13
C LEU A 147 -25.02 -10.86 6.10
N ALA A 148 -24.89 -11.61 7.19
CA ALA A 148 -24.01 -12.77 7.28
C ALA A 148 -24.29 -13.82 6.19
N LYS A 149 -25.56 -14.03 5.80
CA LYS A 149 -25.93 -14.97 4.72
C LYS A 149 -25.25 -14.70 3.37
N TYR A 150 -24.92 -13.45 3.08
CA TYR A 150 -24.20 -13.09 1.86
C TYR A 150 -22.70 -13.35 1.94
N LEU A 151 -22.16 -13.42 3.17
CA LEU A 151 -20.75 -13.48 3.45
C LEU A 151 -20.30 -14.92 3.67
N THR A 152 -19.00 -15.12 3.66
CA THR A 152 -18.37 -16.36 4.07
C THR A 152 -18.09 -16.32 5.58
N GLU A 153 -17.73 -17.47 6.14
CA GLU A 153 -17.31 -17.49 7.55
C GLU A 153 -16.04 -16.65 7.77
N TYR A 154 -15.12 -16.64 6.81
CA TYR A 154 -13.90 -15.84 6.89
C TYR A 154 -14.21 -14.34 6.91
N GLU A 155 -15.02 -13.86 5.97
CA GLU A 155 -15.43 -12.45 5.90
C GLU A 155 -16.21 -12.00 7.15
N GLU A 156 -17.11 -12.85 7.65
CA GLU A 156 -17.85 -12.59 8.87
C GLU A 156 -16.89 -12.51 10.08
N GLN A 157 -16.03 -13.51 10.27
CA GLN A 157 -15.12 -13.54 11.42
C GLN A 157 -14.08 -12.41 11.35
N ASN A 158 -13.64 -12.02 10.16
CA ASN A 158 -12.81 -10.83 9.98
C ASN A 158 -13.53 -9.57 10.49
N ALA A 159 -14.79 -9.36 10.11
CA ALA A 159 -15.58 -8.22 10.58
C ALA A 159 -15.72 -8.20 12.12
N TYR A 160 -15.95 -9.37 12.73
CA TYR A 160 -15.98 -9.49 14.20
C TYR A 160 -14.61 -9.19 14.83
N TYR A 161 -13.53 -9.76 14.28
CA TYR A 161 -12.17 -9.53 14.74
C TYR A 161 -11.80 -8.05 14.70
N THR A 162 -12.05 -7.35 13.59
CA THR A 162 -11.79 -5.92 13.44
C THR A 162 -12.48 -5.10 14.53
N VAL A 163 -13.76 -5.36 14.81
CA VAL A 163 -14.47 -4.64 15.88
C VAL A 163 -13.91 -4.96 17.26
N ARG A 164 -13.60 -6.24 17.53
CA ARG A 164 -12.99 -6.64 18.82
C ARG A 164 -11.62 -5.99 19.03
N LYS A 165 -10.76 -6.00 17.99
CA LYS A 165 -9.44 -5.35 18.01
C LYS A 165 -9.59 -3.87 18.30
N ASN A 166 -10.46 -3.17 17.57
CA ASN A 166 -10.74 -1.75 17.78
C ASN A 166 -11.20 -1.46 19.22
N ILE A 167 -12.09 -2.29 19.78
CA ILE A 167 -12.55 -2.13 21.17
C ILE A 167 -11.39 -2.29 22.15
N ASN A 168 -10.52 -3.29 21.95
CA ASN A 168 -9.36 -3.50 22.80
C ASN A 168 -8.38 -2.33 22.71
N SER A 169 -8.09 -1.82 21.51
CA SER A 169 -7.24 -0.63 21.30
C SER A 169 -7.84 0.62 21.96
N MET A 170 -9.16 0.80 21.91
CA MET A 170 -9.84 1.89 22.61
C MET A 170 -9.71 1.75 24.13
N ILE A 171 -9.80 0.53 24.66
CA ILE A 171 -9.57 0.26 26.09
C ILE A 171 -8.13 0.62 26.48
N ASP A 172 -7.16 0.23 25.66
CA ASP A 172 -5.73 0.49 25.87
C ASP A 172 -5.44 2.00 25.91
N SER A 173 -5.95 2.77 24.95
CA SER A 173 -5.74 4.23 24.93
C SER A 173 -6.31 4.94 26.16
N TYR A 174 -7.40 4.42 26.73
CA TYR A 174 -8.00 4.95 27.96
C TYR A 174 -7.26 4.51 29.22
N MET A 175 -6.43 3.47 29.15
CA MET A 175 -5.52 3.07 30.22
C MET A 175 -4.29 3.98 30.27
N ASP A 176 -3.70 4.32 29.11
CA ASP A 176 -2.51 5.16 29.03
C ASP A 176 -2.80 6.63 29.42
N SER A 177 -4.04 7.11 29.19
CA SER A 177 -4.47 8.46 29.59
C SER A 177 -4.50 8.73 31.11
N ASP A 178 -4.34 7.70 31.95
CA ASP A 178 -4.28 7.81 33.41
C ASP A 178 -2.80 7.81 33.94
N ASP A 179 -1.78 7.60 33.09
CA ASP A 179 -0.34 7.71 33.43
C ASP A 179 0.29 8.95 32.74
N ASP A 180 0.57 10.00 33.52
CA ASP A 180 1.38 11.15 33.09
C ASP A 180 2.83 10.70 32.81
N THR A 181 3.14 10.27 31.59
CA THR A 181 4.51 10.26 31.08
C THR A 181 4.58 10.93 29.72
N ASP A 182 5.17 12.14 29.74
CA ASP A 182 5.56 12.92 28.56
C ASP A 182 6.34 12.05 27.55
N GLU A 183 5.70 11.64 26.45
CA GLU A 183 6.45 11.17 25.28
C GLU A 183 7.11 12.36 24.61
N LYS A 184 8.44 12.29 24.57
CA LYS A 184 9.32 13.31 24.00
C LYS A 184 9.16 13.34 22.48
N GLU A 185 9.18 14.55 21.92
CA GLU A 185 9.43 14.81 20.50
C GLU A 185 10.55 13.93 19.97
N ASP A 186 10.23 13.05 19.02
CA ASP A 186 11.22 12.41 18.19
C ASP A 186 11.81 13.43 17.20
N VAL A 187 13.13 13.55 17.26
CA VAL A 187 13.92 14.32 16.31
C VAL A 187 13.76 13.67 14.94
N THR A 188 13.15 14.38 14.02
CA THR A 188 12.95 13.92 12.64
C THR A 188 14.29 13.90 11.90
N TYR A 189 14.89 12.72 11.81
CA TYR A 189 15.91 12.45 10.80
C TYR A 189 15.22 12.29 9.45
N THR A 190 15.76 12.91 8.40
CA THR A 190 15.29 12.66 7.04
C THR A 190 15.85 11.30 6.60
N ALA A 191 14.96 10.30 6.47
CA ALA A 191 15.33 8.94 6.10
C ALA A 191 15.83 8.86 4.64
N ARG A 192 16.87 8.05 4.37
CA ARG A 192 17.19 7.59 3.01
C ARG A 192 16.00 6.75 2.52
N THR A 193 15.55 6.95 1.27
CA THR A 193 14.43 6.19 0.68
C THR A 193 14.65 4.70 0.82
N ALA A 194 13.80 4.03 1.60
CA ALA A 194 13.77 2.56 1.70
C ALA A 194 13.04 1.96 0.49
N PRO A 195 13.34 0.70 0.13
CA PRO A 195 12.49 -0.07 -0.78
C PRO A 195 11.03 0.04 -0.31
N THR A 196 10.14 0.36 -1.24
CA THR A 196 8.71 0.33 -0.94
C THR A 196 8.22 -1.07 -1.29
N GLU A 197 7.59 -1.74 -0.33
CA GLU A 197 6.92 -2.99 -0.58
C GLU A 197 5.93 -2.78 -1.72
N ASP A 198 6.07 -3.61 -2.75
CA ASP A 198 5.26 -3.48 -3.92
C ASP A 198 3.88 -4.04 -3.58
N SER A 199 2.98 -3.19 -3.06
CA SER A 199 1.67 -3.67 -2.60
C SER A 199 0.92 -4.39 -3.74
N LYS A 200 0.97 -5.72 -3.66
CA LYS A 200 0.09 -6.64 -4.36
C LYS A 200 -1.19 -6.66 -3.53
N ASP A 201 -2.05 -5.66 -3.74
CA ASP A 201 -3.43 -5.79 -3.31
C ASP A 201 -4.06 -6.89 -4.16
N ASP A 202 -4.78 -7.85 -3.56
CA ASP A 202 -5.16 -9.11 -4.21
C ASP A 202 -6.67 -9.38 -4.06
N LEU A 203 -7.23 -10.29 -4.85
CA LEU A 203 -8.64 -10.69 -4.85
C LEU A 203 -8.92 -11.55 -3.59
N THR A 204 -9.01 -10.83 -2.45
CA THR A 204 -8.88 -11.17 -1.02
C THR A 204 -9.67 -12.35 -0.42
N GLU A 205 -9.90 -13.44 -1.13
CA GLU A 205 -10.32 -14.70 -0.46
C GLU A 205 -9.89 -15.97 -1.19
N LYS A 206 -9.55 -15.90 -2.47
CA LYS A 206 -9.05 -17.04 -3.24
C LYS A 206 -7.54 -17.22 -3.08
N GLU A 207 -6.77 -16.13 -3.08
CA GLU A 207 -5.30 -16.15 -2.91
C GLU A 207 -4.88 -16.52 -1.47
N LEU A 208 -5.61 -16.05 -0.44
CA LEU A 208 -5.36 -16.39 0.98
C LEU A 208 -5.40 -17.89 1.29
N LYS A 209 -6.07 -18.69 0.45
CA LYS A 209 -6.15 -20.15 0.60
C LYS A 209 -4.92 -20.89 0.09
N GLU A 210 -4.11 -20.25 -0.74
CA GLU A 210 -2.91 -20.85 -1.35
C GLU A 210 -1.61 -20.34 -0.69
N GLU A 211 -1.67 -19.22 0.04
CA GLU A 211 -0.53 -18.68 0.78
C GLU A 211 -0.20 -19.52 2.02
N THR A 212 1.08 -19.88 2.14
CA THR A 212 1.62 -20.56 3.32
C THR A 212 2.01 -19.51 4.36
N PRO A 213 1.59 -19.63 5.63
CA PRO A 213 1.96 -18.67 6.65
C PRO A 213 3.48 -18.62 6.86
N THR A 214 3.99 -17.43 7.09
CA THR A 214 5.39 -17.19 7.44
C THR A 214 5.64 -17.54 8.91
N ASP A 215 6.92 -17.65 9.29
CA ASP A 215 7.30 -17.85 10.69
C ASP A 215 6.83 -16.70 11.59
N HIS A 216 6.75 -15.48 11.05
CA HIS A 216 6.20 -14.32 11.73
C HIS A 216 4.70 -14.50 12.01
N ASP A 217 3.92 -14.92 11.03
CA ASP A 217 2.47 -15.11 11.17
C ASP A 217 2.13 -16.12 12.27
N TYR A 218 2.89 -17.22 12.35
CA TYR A 218 2.71 -18.19 13.43
C TYR A 218 3.05 -17.63 14.81
N GLN A 219 4.06 -16.74 14.91
CA GLN A 219 4.41 -16.08 16.17
C GLN A 219 3.30 -15.12 16.61
N VAL A 220 2.76 -14.32 15.68
CA VAL A 220 1.62 -13.44 15.93
C VAL A 220 0.40 -14.26 16.35
N ALA A 221 0.11 -15.36 15.66
CA ALA A 221 -1.01 -16.24 15.97
C ALA A 221 -0.90 -16.88 17.37
N ASP A 222 0.30 -17.26 17.81
CA ASP A 222 0.53 -17.86 19.12
C ASP A 222 0.14 -16.93 20.27
N LEU A 223 0.27 -15.61 20.10
CA LEU A 223 -0.14 -14.63 21.11
C LEU A 223 -1.65 -14.70 21.41
N THR A 224 -2.46 -15.07 20.41
CA THR A 224 -3.91 -15.20 20.56
C THR A 224 -4.30 -16.62 20.93
N LEU A 225 -3.72 -17.63 20.26
CA LEU A 225 -4.13 -19.02 20.40
C LEU A 225 -3.49 -19.70 21.62
N ASN A 226 -2.28 -19.29 22.00
CA ASN A 226 -1.50 -19.84 23.11
C ASN A 226 -1.32 -21.37 23.01
N VAL A 227 -0.94 -21.84 21.82
CA VAL A 227 -0.82 -23.26 21.45
C VAL A 227 0.66 -23.65 21.20
N GLY A 228 1.52 -22.67 20.94
CA GLY A 228 2.92 -22.81 20.55
C GLY A 228 3.10 -22.88 19.03
N VAL A 229 4.07 -22.13 18.50
CA VAL A 229 4.38 -22.04 17.06
C VAL A 229 4.51 -23.40 16.37
N GLU A 230 5.22 -24.36 16.96
CA GLU A 230 5.44 -25.69 16.37
C GLU A 230 4.17 -26.52 16.25
N ALA A 231 3.21 -26.34 17.17
CA ALA A 231 1.92 -26.99 17.10
C ALA A 231 1.02 -26.31 16.05
N LEU A 232 1.07 -24.97 15.95
CA LEU A 232 0.36 -24.22 14.92
C LEU A 232 0.80 -24.61 13.51
N LYS A 233 2.11 -24.76 13.27
CA LYS A 233 2.67 -25.22 11.97
C LYS A 233 2.21 -26.62 11.56
N GLN A 234 1.84 -27.47 12.53
CA GLN A 234 1.31 -28.81 12.27
C GLN A 234 -0.19 -28.81 12.01
N GLU A 235 -0.91 -27.84 12.55
CA GLU A 235 -2.37 -27.76 12.49
C GLU A 235 -2.87 -26.88 11.33
N TYR A 236 -2.18 -25.79 11.04
CA TYR A 236 -2.53 -24.80 10.02
C TYR A 236 -1.46 -24.77 8.93
N HIS A 237 -1.89 -24.87 7.68
CA HIS A 237 -0.99 -24.89 6.51
C HIS A 237 -1.28 -23.77 5.51
N SER A 238 -2.35 -23.00 5.74
CA SER A 238 -2.73 -21.83 4.94
C SER A 238 -2.91 -20.62 5.86
N VAL A 239 -2.62 -19.42 5.34
CA VAL A 239 -2.90 -18.15 6.04
C VAL A 239 -4.39 -18.07 6.35
N TYR A 240 -5.24 -18.45 5.39
CA TYR A 240 -6.69 -18.52 5.56
C TYR A 240 -7.14 -19.28 6.82
N ASP A 241 -6.63 -20.50 7.03
CA ASP A 241 -7.05 -21.32 8.17
C ASP A 241 -6.49 -20.78 9.50
N LEU A 242 -5.24 -20.31 9.49
CA LEU A 242 -4.58 -19.73 10.67
C LEU A 242 -5.30 -18.46 11.13
N ASP A 243 -5.56 -17.53 10.21
CA ASP A 243 -6.32 -16.30 10.46
C ASP A 243 -7.71 -16.60 10.99
N LEU A 244 -8.43 -17.51 10.34
CA LEU A 244 -9.78 -17.87 10.78
C LEU A 244 -9.76 -18.41 12.21
N ALA A 245 -8.76 -19.20 12.59
CA ALA A 245 -8.58 -19.68 13.95
C ALA A 245 -8.28 -18.52 14.92
N VAL A 246 -7.33 -17.65 14.58
CA VAL A 246 -6.97 -16.47 15.37
C VAL A 246 -8.19 -15.56 15.58
N TRP A 247 -8.92 -15.21 14.53
CA TRP A 247 -10.08 -14.32 14.59
C TRP A 247 -11.24 -14.90 15.40
N LYS A 248 -11.47 -16.21 15.30
CA LYS A 248 -12.44 -16.91 16.15
C LYS A 248 -12.01 -16.93 17.61
N ALA A 249 -10.71 -17.07 17.88
CA ALA A 249 -10.16 -17.11 19.23
C ALA A 249 -10.08 -15.72 19.88
N TYR A 250 -9.85 -14.66 19.11
CA TYR A 250 -9.70 -13.30 19.61
C TYR A 250 -10.98 -12.82 20.31
N LYS A 251 -10.82 -12.23 21.50
CA LYS A 251 -11.92 -11.74 22.36
C LYS A 251 -11.67 -10.33 22.86
N ILE A 252 -12.77 -9.68 23.25
CA ILE A 252 -12.70 -8.43 24.01
C ILE A 252 -12.09 -8.73 25.39
N ASP A 253 -10.97 -8.07 25.70
CA ASP A 253 -10.27 -8.26 26.95
C ASP A 253 -10.82 -7.29 28.02
N LEU A 254 -11.58 -7.84 28.96
CA LEU A 254 -12.00 -7.18 30.20
C LEU A 254 -11.50 -7.95 31.42
N SER A 255 -10.37 -8.65 31.31
CA SER A 255 -9.87 -9.56 32.35
C SER A 255 -9.44 -8.84 33.63
N THR A 256 -8.85 -7.64 33.51
CA THR A 256 -8.29 -6.89 34.64
C THR A 256 -9.24 -5.79 35.16
N SER A 257 -9.04 -5.37 36.41
CA SER A 257 -9.77 -4.23 36.99
C SER A 257 -9.48 -2.91 36.29
N ALA A 258 -8.26 -2.73 35.77
CA ALA A 258 -7.86 -1.54 35.02
C ALA A 258 -8.61 -1.44 33.69
N ARG A 259 -8.62 -2.52 32.90
CA ARG A 259 -9.39 -2.60 31.63
C ARG A 259 -10.89 -2.37 31.85
N LYS A 260 -11.46 -2.94 32.92
CA LYS A 260 -12.87 -2.70 33.30
C LYS A 260 -13.13 -1.22 33.63
N LYS A 261 -12.21 -0.54 34.32
CA LYS A 261 -12.32 0.88 34.64
C LYS A 261 -12.23 1.75 33.37
N ALA A 262 -11.26 1.48 32.50
CA ALA A 262 -11.11 2.16 31.21
C ALA A 262 -12.37 1.99 30.35
N PHE A 263 -12.90 0.77 30.24
CA PHE A 263 -14.14 0.52 29.53
C PHE A 263 -15.36 1.24 30.14
N ASN A 264 -15.43 1.39 31.47
CA ASN A 264 -16.47 2.19 32.10
C ASN A 264 -16.38 3.68 31.71
N LYS A 265 -15.17 4.24 31.66
CA LYS A 265 -14.92 5.63 31.21
C LYS A 265 -15.35 5.82 29.75
N ILE A 266 -15.00 4.88 28.87
CA ILE A 266 -15.48 4.85 27.47
C ILE A 266 -17.01 4.91 27.40
N LYS A 267 -17.70 4.08 28.18
CA LYS A 267 -19.17 4.06 28.19
C LYS A 267 -19.77 5.38 28.69
N GLU A 268 -19.18 5.98 29.71
CA GLU A 268 -19.59 7.29 30.22
C GLU A 268 -19.43 8.37 29.14
N ASP A 269 -18.32 8.37 28.42
CA ASP A 269 -18.07 9.33 27.32
C ASP A 269 -19.04 9.13 26.15
N LEU A 270 -19.29 7.87 25.75
CA LEU A 270 -20.27 7.55 24.72
C LEU A 270 -21.69 7.95 25.14
N LEU A 271 -22.04 7.79 26.42
CA LEU A 271 -23.33 8.24 26.95
C LEU A 271 -23.43 9.77 26.95
N ASN A 272 -22.39 10.47 27.42
CA ASN A 272 -22.35 11.92 27.46
C ASN A 272 -22.42 12.53 26.05
N SER A 273 -21.81 11.85 25.08
CA SER A 273 -21.86 12.21 23.66
C SER A 273 -23.17 11.83 22.97
N GLY A 274 -24.09 11.16 23.68
CA GLY A 274 -25.35 10.68 23.13
C GLY A 274 -25.20 9.59 22.07
N LEU A 275 -24.07 8.88 22.06
CA LEU A 275 -23.79 7.71 21.22
C LEU A 275 -24.28 6.40 21.85
N LEU A 276 -24.52 6.39 23.17
CA LEU A 276 -25.36 5.40 23.86
C LEU A 276 -26.65 6.04 24.38
N THR A 277 -27.66 5.24 24.75
CA THR A 277 -28.92 5.72 25.33
C THR A 277 -29.00 5.44 26.83
N LYS A 278 -29.74 6.26 27.59
CA LYS A 278 -30.02 6.00 29.02
C LYS A 278 -30.76 4.68 29.25
N ALA A 279 -31.55 4.19 28.30
CA ALA A 279 -32.23 2.89 28.40
C ALA A 279 -31.21 1.73 28.40
N GLU A 280 -30.17 1.83 27.56
CA GLU A 280 -29.03 0.91 27.60
C GLU A 280 -28.23 1.08 28.90
N THR A 281 -28.16 2.30 29.46
CA THR A 281 -27.56 2.58 30.78
C THR A 281 -28.36 2.01 31.96
N ASP A 282 -29.70 1.97 31.88
CA ASP A 282 -30.55 1.40 32.94
C ASP A 282 -30.55 -0.14 32.91
N GLN A 283 -30.45 -0.74 31.72
CA GLN A 283 -30.12 -2.16 31.56
C GLN A 283 -28.71 -2.47 32.08
N TYR A 284 -27.76 -1.54 31.86
CA TYR A 284 -26.36 -1.57 32.32
C TYR A 284 -26.19 -1.53 33.84
N ASN A 285 -26.96 -0.70 34.57
CA ASN A 285 -26.87 -0.61 36.03
C ASN A 285 -27.39 -1.90 36.74
N LYS A 286 -28.25 -2.68 36.07
CA LYS A 286 -28.64 -4.04 36.52
C LYS A 286 -27.70 -5.15 36.03
N ALA A 287 -26.83 -4.87 35.05
CA ALA A 287 -26.06 -5.86 34.30
C ALA A 287 -24.52 -5.73 34.44
N TYR A 288 -24.01 -5.09 35.49
CA TYR A 288 -22.58 -5.17 35.85
C TYR A 288 -22.09 -6.63 35.98
N VAL A 289 -23.01 -7.58 36.19
CA VAL A 289 -22.75 -9.01 36.25
C VAL A 289 -22.57 -9.66 34.86
N ASN A 290 -23.22 -9.18 33.79
CA ASN A 290 -23.26 -9.91 32.49
C ASN A 290 -22.06 -9.65 31.56
N TYR A 291 -21.54 -8.41 31.50
CA TYR A 291 -20.37 -8.09 30.66
C TYR A 291 -19.06 -8.62 31.26
N VAL A 292 -19.03 -8.82 32.58
CA VAL A 292 -17.91 -9.43 33.30
C VAL A 292 -17.92 -10.96 33.16
N THR A 293 -19.10 -11.58 33.02
CA THR A 293 -19.22 -13.02 32.78
C THR A 293 -19.11 -13.41 31.32
N ASP A 294 -19.42 -12.50 30.39
CA ASP A 294 -19.29 -12.68 28.94
C ASP A 294 -18.98 -11.33 28.27
N PRO A 295 -17.68 -11.03 28.02
CA PRO A 295 -17.23 -9.80 27.39
C PRO A 295 -17.83 -9.52 26.01
N GLU A 296 -18.30 -10.54 25.28
CA GLU A 296 -18.90 -10.36 23.94
C GLU A 296 -20.23 -9.59 24.01
N ASN A 297 -20.86 -9.50 25.19
CA ASN A 297 -22.04 -8.65 25.37
C ASN A 297 -21.78 -7.17 25.04
N VAL A 298 -20.52 -6.70 25.06
CA VAL A 298 -20.15 -5.35 24.63
C VAL A 298 -20.64 -5.05 23.21
N LEU A 299 -20.59 -6.05 22.31
CA LEU A 299 -21.07 -5.92 20.93
C LEU A 299 -22.59 -5.69 20.82
N LYS A 300 -23.35 -5.86 21.91
CA LYS A 300 -24.80 -5.61 21.95
C LYS A 300 -25.16 -4.16 22.27
N LEU A 301 -24.19 -3.35 22.72
CA LEU A 301 -24.41 -1.91 22.89
C LEU A 301 -24.59 -1.27 21.51
N THR A 302 -25.56 -0.37 21.34
CA THR A 302 -25.97 0.18 20.04
C THR A 302 -24.78 0.65 19.22
N TYR A 303 -23.87 1.40 19.83
CA TYR A 303 -22.68 1.92 19.14
C TYR A 303 -21.77 0.81 18.55
N PHE A 304 -21.47 -0.23 19.33
CA PHE A 304 -20.63 -1.35 18.86
C PHE A 304 -21.39 -2.30 17.93
N ALA A 305 -22.70 -2.47 18.13
CA ALA A 305 -23.56 -3.23 17.22
C ALA A 305 -23.66 -2.55 15.84
N GLU A 306 -23.76 -1.22 15.81
CA GLU A 306 -23.73 -0.42 14.59
C GLU A 306 -22.35 -0.48 13.90
N SER A 307 -21.26 -0.48 14.67
CA SER A 307 -19.90 -0.66 14.14
C SER A 307 -19.73 -2.05 13.50
N LEU A 308 -20.18 -3.11 14.15
CA LEU A 308 -20.18 -4.46 13.57
C LEU A 308 -21.07 -4.56 12.33
N LYS A 309 -22.26 -3.99 12.38
CA LYS A 309 -23.14 -3.93 11.21
C LYS A 309 -22.45 -3.20 10.06
N SER A 310 -21.78 -2.09 10.33
CA SER A 310 -20.99 -1.34 9.35
C SER A 310 -19.86 -2.20 8.75
N GLN A 311 -19.17 -3.02 9.55
CA GLN A 311 -18.15 -3.94 9.02
C GLN A 311 -18.75 -4.97 8.07
N LEU A 312 -19.87 -5.61 8.45
CA LEU A 312 -20.56 -6.58 7.59
C LEU A 312 -21.13 -5.92 6.33
N GLU A 313 -21.70 -4.71 6.44
CA GLU A 313 -22.16 -3.91 5.31
C GLU A 313 -20.98 -3.57 4.38
N SER A 314 -19.79 -3.30 4.92
CA SER A 314 -18.57 -3.09 4.13
C SER A 314 -18.17 -4.36 3.36
N LYS A 315 -18.09 -5.52 4.04
CA LYS A 315 -17.81 -6.81 3.39
C LYS A 315 -18.82 -7.16 2.30
N LEU A 316 -20.10 -6.87 2.53
CA LEU A 316 -21.15 -7.04 1.52
C LEU A 316 -20.89 -6.16 0.29
N VAL A 317 -20.53 -4.88 0.49
CA VAL A 317 -20.24 -3.96 -0.61
C VAL A 317 -18.99 -4.40 -1.37
N SER A 318 -17.94 -4.84 -0.68
CA SER A 318 -16.75 -5.43 -1.31
C SER A 318 -17.11 -6.64 -2.16
N LYS A 319 -17.91 -7.57 -1.64
CA LYS A 319 -18.37 -8.73 -2.42
C LYS A 319 -19.19 -8.33 -3.65
N TYR A 320 -20.03 -7.30 -3.55
CA TYR A 320 -20.73 -6.78 -4.72
C TYR A 320 -19.77 -6.13 -5.72
N GLN A 321 -18.75 -5.42 -5.24
CA GLN A 321 -17.68 -4.90 -6.09
C GLN A 321 -16.96 -6.04 -6.82
N ASP A 322 -16.61 -7.13 -6.15
CA ASP A 322 -15.97 -8.31 -6.77
C ASP A 322 -16.84 -8.93 -7.86
N SER A 323 -18.15 -9.01 -7.63
CA SER A 323 -19.10 -9.44 -8.66
C SER A 323 -19.10 -8.52 -9.89
N LEU A 324 -18.97 -7.20 -9.69
CA LEU A 324 -18.86 -6.25 -10.79
C LEU A 324 -17.51 -6.34 -11.51
N VAL A 325 -16.41 -6.52 -10.75
CA VAL A 325 -15.07 -6.77 -11.29
C VAL A 325 -15.12 -7.99 -12.21
N ASP A 326 -15.56 -9.14 -11.71
CA ASP A 326 -15.68 -10.38 -12.48
C ASP A 326 -16.57 -10.19 -13.74
N SER A 327 -17.67 -9.47 -13.61
CA SER A 327 -18.56 -9.16 -14.75
C SER A 327 -17.93 -8.24 -15.81
N VAL A 328 -16.97 -7.39 -15.43
CA VAL A 328 -16.26 -6.51 -16.37
C VAL A 328 -15.06 -7.26 -16.98
N GLN A 329 -14.29 -7.96 -16.16
CA GLN A 329 -13.13 -8.74 -16.58
C GLN A 329 -13.53 -9.84 -17.58
N SER A 330 -14.62 -10.57 -17.32
CA SER A 330 -15.16 -11.59 -18.24
C SER A 330 -15.57 -11.05 -19.62
N LYS A 331 -15.73 -9.73 -19.78
CA LYS A 331 -16.04 -9.07 -21.06
C LYS A 331 -14.79 -8.54 -21.76
N LEU A 332 -13.65 -8.43 -21.08
CA LEU A 332 -12.40 -7.96 -21.65
C LEU A 332 -11.61 -9.15 -22.23
N THR A 333 -11.91 -9.50 -23.48
CA THR A 333 -11.16 -10.53 -24.21
C THR A 333 -9.74 -10.06 -24.52
N ASP A 334 -8.76 -10.96 -24.65
CA ASP A 334 -7.39 -10.62 -25.06
C ASP A 334 -7.34 -9.82 -26.37
N ASP A 335 -8.21 -10.15 -27.34
CA ASP A 335 -8.38 -9.37 -28.56
C ASP A 335 -8.76 -7.90 -28.31
N ALA A 336 -9.62 -7.65 -27.32
CA ALA A 336 -10.02 -6.29 -26.93
C ALA A 336 -8.86 -5.54 -26.26
N VAL A 337 -8.01 -6.23 -25.50
CA VAL A 337 -6.78 -5.66 -24.93
C VAL A 337 -5.83 -5.23 -26.05
N TRP A 338 -5.66 -6.05 -27.09
CA TRP A 338 -4.87 -5.68 -28.26
C TRP A 338 -5.45 -4.50 -29.04
N GLU A 339 -6.78 -4.44 -29.24
CA GLU A 339 -7.40 -3.27 -29.87
C GLU A 339 -7.14 -1.98 -29.06
N GLN A 340 -7.16 -2.06 -27.73
CA GLN A 340 -6.80 -0.92 -26.88
C GLN A 340 -5.32 -0.57 -26.97
N TYR A 341 -4.43 -1.57 -27.03
CA TYR A 341 -3.00 -1.40 -27.24
C TYR A 341 -2.73 -0.58 -28.51
N LYS A 342 -3.38 -0.93 -29.62
CA LYS A 342 -3.26 -0.18 -30.88
C LYS A 342 -3.74 1.27 -30.76
N VAL A 343 -4.86 1.51 -30.08
CA VAL A 343 -5.36 2.87 -29.86
C VAL A 343 -4.35 3.70 -29.06
N ASP A 344 -3.77 3.14 -28.01
CA ASP A 344 -2.77 3.84 -27.21
C ASP A 344 -1.47 4.07 -27.99
N TYR A 345 -1.05 3.08 -28.78
CA TYR A 345 0.09 3.19 -29.69
C TYR A 345 -0.12 4.32 -30.72
N ASP A 346 -1.26 4.36 -31.42
CA ASP A 346 -1.59 5.40 -32.41
C ASP A 346 -1.63 6.80 -31.77
N ASN A 347 -2.14 6.89 -30.52
CA ASN A 347 -2.15 8.14 -29.77
C ASN A 347 -0.72 8.60 -29.42
N GLN A 348 0.14 7.68 -28.97
CA GLN A 348 1.55 7.97 -28.71
C GLN A 348 2.30 8.33 -29.99
N GLU A 349 2.01 7.65 -31.10
CA GLU A 349 2.57 7.97 -32.42
C GLU A 349 2.24 9.40 -32.84
N ALA A 350 1.00 9.83 -32.68
CA ALA A 350 0.59 11.21 -32.98
C ALA A 350 1.30 12.25 -32.11
N LEU A 351 1.64 11.90 -30.86
CA LEU A 351 2.30 12.79 -29.91
C LEU A 351 3.82 12.85 -30.08
N TYR A 352 4.48 11.71 -30.31
CA TYR A 352 5.93 11.59 -30.16
C TYR A 352 6.70 11.69 -31.48
N ARG A 353 6.08 11.35 -32.63
CA ARG A 353 6.78 11.19 -33.92
C ARG A 353 7.72 12.34 -34.29
N ASN A 354 7.41 13.57 -33.91
CA ASN A 354 8.24 14.74 -34.20
C ASN A 354 8.53 15.61 -32.97
N ASP A 355 8.35 15.08 -31.76
CA ASP A 355 8.52 15.82 -30.51
C ASP A 355 9.32 15.00 -29.49
N TYR A 356 10.65 15.15 -29.55
CA TYR A 356 11.56 14.49 -28.62
C TYR A 356 11.36 14.92 -27.17
N SER A 357 10.82 16.13 -26.90
CA SER A 357 10.60 16.60 -25.53
C SER A 357 9.43 15.86 -24.89
N SER A 358 8.34 15.70 -25.65
CA SER A 358 7.18 14.92 -25.20
C SER A 358 7.54 13.44 -25.05
N TYR A 359 8.34 12.90 -25.97
CA TYR A 359 8.84 11.54 -25.92
C TYR A 359 9.74 11.27 -24.70
N GLU A 360 10.76 12.11 -24.49
CA GLU A 360 11.66 11.97 -23.33
C GLU A 360 10.92 12.12 -22.00
N SER A 361 9.92 13.01 -21.93
CA SER A 361 9.09 13.15 -20.72
C SER A 361 8.29 11.89 -20.42
N ALA A 362 7.81 11.19 -21.46
CA ALA A 362 7.11 9.92 -21.32
C ALA A 362 8.07 8.81 -20.87
N LEU A 363 9.29 8.78 -21.42
CA LEU A 363 10.35 7.85 -21.00
C LEU A 363 10.80 8.10 -19.55
N ASP A 364 11.00 9.36 -19.15
CA ASP A 364 11.35 9.71 -17.77
C ASP A 364 10.24 9.31 -16.76
N SER A 365 8.99 9.18 -17.24
CA SER A 365 7.82 8.76 -16.45
C SER A 365 7.44 7.29 -16.66
N ALA A 366 8.24 6.53 -17.41
CA ALA A 366 7.93 5.14 -17.72
C ALA A 366 8.11 4.26 -16.47
N SER A 367 7.19 3.33 -16.28
CA SER A 367 7.18 2.39 -15.16
C SER A 367 6.34 1.17 -15.51
N ASP A 368 6.26 0.23 -14.59
CA ASP A 368 5.40 -0.95 -14.70
C ASP A 368 3.90 -0.64 -14.76
N THR A 369 3.50 0.63 -14.57
CA THR A 369 2.11 1.10 -14.76
C THR A 369 1.94 2.19 -15.83
N SER A 370 3.04 2.63 -16.43
CA SER A 370 3.09 3.74 -17.39
C SER A 370 4.01 3.37 -18.54
N PHE A 371 3.43 3.00 -19.67
CA PHE A 371 4.16 2.37 -20.77
C PHE A 371 4.41 3.33 -21.93
N VAL A 372 5.62 3.26 -22.49
CA VAL A 372 5.93 3.83 -23.80
C VAL A 372 5.86 2.70 -24.83
N LEU A 373 4.86 2.77 -25.72
CA LEU A 373 4.49 1.73 -26.68
C LEU A 373 5.00 2.04 -28.09
N TYR A 374 5.13 3.33 -28.41
CA TYR A 374 5.64 3.82 -29.68
C TYR A 374 7.02 4.44 -29.50
N ASP A 375 7.98 3.99 -30.30
CA ASP A 375 9.35 4.48 -30.32
C ASP A 375 9.69 5.08 -31.69
N PRO A 376 9.69 6.43 -31.83
CA PRO A 376 10.05 7.09 -33.07
C PRO A 376 11.56 7.27 -33.31
N PHE A 377 12.42 6.96 -32.33
CA PHE A 377 13.82 7.38 -32.37
C PHE A 377 14.78 6.27 -31.90
N ASP A 378 15.82 6.02 -32.69
CA ASP A 378 16.80 4.98 -32.36
C ASP A 378 17.74 5.36 -31.19
N ASN A 379 18.29 4.33 -30.54
CA ASN A 379 19.39 4.41 -29.55
C ASN A 379 19.06 5.11 -28.22
N TYR A 380 17.80 5.03 -27.77
CA TYR A 380 17.44 5.34 -26.40
C TYR A 380 17.60 4.10 -25.50
N GLY A 381 17.90 4.32 -24.22
CA GLY A 381 18.07 3.24 -23.24
C GLY A 381 18.11 3.79 -21.82
N TYR A 382 17.90 2.91 -20.84
CA TYR A 382 18.07 3.23 -19.44
C TYR A 382 19.36 2.61 -18.92
N VAL A 383 20.01 3.35 -18.02
CA VAL A 383 21.20 2.89 -17.33
C VAL A 383 21.03 3.01 -15.82
N ALA A 384 21.30 1.92 -15.11
CA ALA A 384 21.50 1.98 -13.67
C ALA A 384 22.79 2.77 -13.38
N ASN A 385 22.74 3.65 -12.39
CA ASN A 385 23.87 4.46 -11.95
C ASN A 385 24.16 4.17 -10.47
N LEU A 386 25.28 3.52 -10.20
CA LEU A 386 25.84 3.42 -8.86
C LEU A 386 27.04 4.37 -8.75
N LEU A 387 26.89 5.45 -7.99
CA LEU A 387 27.96 6.42 -7.75
C LEU A 387 28.68 6.12 -6.44
N ILE A 388 29.98 5.87 -6.50
CA ILE A 388 30.86 5.98 -5.34
C ILE A 388 31.49 7.38 -5.37
N GLY A 389 30.89 8.28 -4.59
CA GLY A 389 31.20 9.69 -4.62
C GLY A 389 32.53 10.05 -3.95
N PHE A 390 33.19 11.07 -4.49
CA PHE A 390 34.32 11.71 -3.83
C PHE A 390 33.90 12.30 -2.47
N SER A 391 34.80 12.24 -1.50
CA SER A 391 34.61 12.95 -0.23
C SER A 391 34.55 14.46 -0.45
N GLU A 392 34.06 15.21 0.54
CA GLU A 392 34.08 16.68 0.51
C GLU A 392 35.50 17.24 0.30
N GLU A 393 36.51 16.61 0.90
CA GLU A 393 37.91 16.99 0.75
C GLU A 393 38.42 16.74 -0.68
N GLN A 394 38.09 15.58 -1.26
CA GLN A 394 38.47 15.23 -2.63
C GLN A 394 37.78 16.17 -3.64
N SER A 395 36.49 16.41 -3.46
CA SER A 395 35.69 17.34 -4.26
C SER A 395 36.23 18.78 -4.19
N SER A 396 36.69 19.19 -3.00
CA SER A 396 37.31 20.51 -2.79
C SER A 396 38.65 20.64 -3.53
N LYS A 397 39.52 19.61 -3.46
CA LYS A 397 40.79 19.59 -4.22
C LYS A 397 40.57 19.72 -5.72
N LEU A 398 39.59 19.00 -6.26
CA LEU A 398 39.26 19.04 -7.68
C LEU A 398 38.71 20.41 -8.10
N SER A 399 37.82 20.98 -7.29
CA SER A 399 37.28 22.33 -7.50
C SER A 399 38.37 23.41 -7.47
N GLU A 400 39.32 23.30 -6.53
CA GLU A 400 40.45 24.22 -6.44
C GLU A 400 41.32 24.18 -7.70
N LEU A 401 41.64 22.98 -8.22
CA LEU A 401 42.39 22.83 -9.47
C LEU A 401 41.64 23.48 -10.63
N LYS A 402 40.36 23.15 -10.83
CA LYS A 402 39.54 23.69 -11.94
C LYS A 402 39.38 25.22 -11.89
N SER A 403 39.52 25.83 -10.71
CA SER A 403 39.47 27.29 -10.56
C SER A 403 40.73 28.03 -11.07
N LYS A 404 41.85 27.32 -11.27
CA LYS A 404 43.12 27.91 -11.71
C LYS A 404 43.09 28.23 -13.20
N LYS A 405 43.57 29.42 -13.56
CA LYS A 405 43.61 29.87 -14.95
C LYS A 405 44.65 29.08 -15.75
N GLY A 406 44.22 28.46 -16.85
CA GLY A 406 45.11 27.76 -17.79
C GLY A 406 45.29 26.26 -17.49
N VAL A 407 44.50 25.70 -16.57
CA VAL A 407 44.47 24.25 -16.33
C VAL A 407 43.94 23.52 -17.56
N THR A 408 44.61 22.43 -17.89
CA THR A 408 44.29 21.53 -19.01
C THR A 408 43.39 20.39 -18.57
N ASN A 409 42.68 19.74 -19.51
CA ASN A 409 41.88 18.55 -19.20
C ASN A 409 42.75 17.39 -18.69
N GLU A 410 43.96 17.23 -19.24
CA GLU A 410 44.93 16.21 -18.80
C GLU A 410 45.33 16.40 -17.32
N GLU A 411 45.49 17.63 -16.84
CA GLU A 411 45.77 17.90 -15.42
C GLU A 411 44.56 17.54 -14.53
N ILE A 412 43.34 17.76 -15.01
CA ILE A 412 42.11 17.39 -14.29
C ILE A 412 41.97 15.87 -14.22
N GLU A 413 42.19 15.17 -15.33
CA GLU A 413 42.14 13.71 -15.43
C GLU A 413 43.18 13.04 -14.52
N ASN A 414 44.43 13.51 -14.54
CA ASN A 414 45.47 13.00 -13.65
C ASN A 414 45.10 13.15 -12.16
N LEU A 415 44.55 14.30 -11.76
CA LEU A 415 44.11 14.48 -10.38
C LEU A 415 42.94 13.55 -10.04
N ARG A 416 41.96 13.38 -10.95
CA ARG A 416 40.86 12.44 -10.72
C ARG A 416 41.38 11.02 -10.51
N ASP A 417 42.35 10.56 -11.30
CA ASP A 417 42.97 9.24 -11.12
C ASP A 417 43.66 9.09 -9.76
N GLU A 418 44.37 10.14 -9.29
CA GLU A 418 44.94 10.18 -7.94
C GLU A 418 43.85 10.08 -6.86
N LEU A 419 42.73 10.81 -7.01
CA LEU A 419 41.62 10.79 -6.05
C LEU A 419 40.90 9.42 -6.03
N VAL A 420 40.75 8.77 -7.19
CA VAL A 420 40.16 7.42 -7.28
C VAL A 420 40.99 6.37 -6.56
N ALA A 421 42.33 6.50 -6.56
CA ALA A 421 43.20 5.59 -5.82
C ALA A 421 42.99 5.64 -4.29
N GLU A 422 42.43 6.75 -3.78
CA GLU A 422 42.10 6.96 -2.36
C GLU A 422 40.59 6.87 -2.07
N LEU A 423 39.79 6.41 -3.03
CA LEU A 423 38.33 6.34 -2.91
C LEU A 423 37.89 5.14 -2.04
N PHE A 424 36.85 5.36 -1.23
CA PHE A 424 36.24 4.34 -0.38
C PHE A 424 34.74 4.25 -0.61
N ALA A 425 34.23 3.03 -0.82
CA ALA A 425 32.81 2.73 -0.74
C ALA A 425 32.41 2.53 0.73
N LYS A 426 31.18 2.91 1.07
CA LYS A 426 30.59 2.79 2.40
C LYS A 426 29.11 2.46 2.28
N ASP A 427 28.61 1.63 3.18
CA ASP A 427 27.16 1.43 3.35
C ASP A 427 26.52 2.76 3.77
N GLN A 428 25.49 3.18 3.03
CA GLN A 428 24.76 4.43 3.18
C GLN A 428 23.45 4.26 3.96
N ARG A 429 23.16 3.06 4.47
CA ARG A 429 21.92 2.71 5.19
C ARG A 429 22.01 2.96 6.70
N ASP A 430 22.95 3.78 7.16
CA ASP A 430 23.08 4.14 8.58
C ASP A 430 21.80 4.80 9.14
N SER A 431 21.11 5.60 8.33
CA SER A 431 19.80 6.15 8.68
C SER A 431 18.73 5.08 8.96
N TRP A 432 18.74 3.95 8.22
CA TRP A 432 17.81 2.83 8.46
C TRP A 432 18.10 2.11 9.78
N VAL A 433 19.38 2.01 10.14
CA VAL A 433 19.81 1.50 11.45
C VAL A 433 19.26 2.39 12.57
N TYR A 434 19.41 3.72 12.45
CA TYR A 434 18.86 4.66 13.43
C TYR A 434 17.33 4.62 13.55
N LEU A 435 16.64 4.26 12.46
CA LEU A 435 15.18 4.11 12.41
C LEU A 435 14.70 2.70 12.83
N ASN A 436 15.59 1.80 13.25
CA ASN A 436 15.27 0.42 13.63
C ASN A 436 14.53 -0.38 12.53
N TYR A 437 14.99 -0.28 11.28
CA TYR A 437 14.46 -1.09 10.16
C TYR A 437 14.97 -2.55 10.18
N GLY A 438 15.12 -3.12 11.38
CA GLY A 438 15.88 -4.34 11.61
C GLY A 438 16.11 -4.65 13.08
N THR A 439 16.92 -5.67 13.33
CA THR A 439 17.25 -6.19 14.66
C THR A 439 18.73 -6.07 14.97
N TYR A 440 19.08 -5.97 16.26
CA TYR A 440 20.47 -5.93 16.72
C TYR A 440 20.83 -7.16 17.55
N ALA A 441 22.01 -7.72 17.30
CA ALA A 441 22.58 -8.82 18.09
C ALA A 441 23.97 -8.46 18.64
N ASP A 442 24.27 -8.87 19.87
CA ASP A 442 25.59 -8.71 20.51
C ASP A 442 26.49 -9.94 20.31
N GLY A 443 27.82 -9.77 20.32
CA GLY A 443 28.82 -10.85 20.20
C GLY A 443 29.83 -10.72 19.04
N GLU A 444 30.65 -11.76 18.82
CA GLU A 444 31.69 -11.78 17.76
C GLU A 444 31.12 -11.70 16.33
N ASP A 445 29.87 -12.13 16.13
CA ASP A 445 29.09 -12.01 14.88
C ASP A 445 28.02 -10.88 14.94
N GLY A 446 28.09 -10.05 15.99
CA GLY A 446 27.10 -9.03 16.35
C GLY A 446 27.07 -7.83 15.42
N GLY A 447 25.89 -7.27 15.21
CA GLY A 447 25.63 -6.22 14.23
C GLY A 447 24.14 -5.94 14.08
N PHE A 448 23.79 -5.06 13.13
CA PHE A 448 22.40 -4.76 12.79
C PHE A 448 22.01 -5.52 11.52
N THR A 449 20.94 -6.29 11.59
CA THR A 449 20.37 -7.07 10.48
C THR A 449 19.05 -6.42 10.06
N PHE A 450 18.92 -6.06 8.79
CA PHE A 450 17.69 -5.49 8.24
C PHE A 450 16.59 -6.54 8.17
N GLU A 451 15.33 -6.11 8.30
CA GLU A 451 14.19 -6.98 7.98
C GLU A 451 14.16 -7.30 6.48
N ASP A 452 13.67 -8.48 6.13
CA ASP A 452 13.68 -9.00 4.75
C ASP A 452 13.07 -8.04 3.73
N LYS A 453 12.02 -7.29 4.10
CA LYS A 453 11.35 -6.32 3.22
C LYS A 453 12.25 -5.16 2.75
N TYR A 454 13.40 -4.95 3.39
CA TYR A 454 14.38 -3.93 3.02
C TYR A 454 15.54 -4.48 2.18
N ASN A 455 15.57 -5.79 1.94
CA ASN A 455 16.52 -6.46 1.05
C ASN A 455 15.78 -6.78 -0.26
N VAL A 456 16.20 -6.20 -1.37
CA VAL A 456 15.53 -6.38 -2.67
C VAL A 456 16.11 -7.54 -3.48
N SER A 457 17.19 -8.17 -3.02
CA SER A 457 17.85 -9.32 -3.68
C SER A 457 18.20 -10.43 -2.69
N ASP A 458 18.67 -11.56 -3.20
CA ASP A 458 19.10 -12.75 -2.44
C ASP A 458 20.56 -12.66 -1.92
N LEU A 459 21.17 -11.48 -1.98
CA LEU A 459 22.56 -11.27 -1.57
C LEU A 459 22.70 -11.13 -0.04
N GLU A 460 22.81 -12.27 0.66
CA GLU A 460 22.87 -12.35 2.14
C GLU A 460 23.92 -11.45 2.82
N VAL A 461 24.97 -11.04 2.08
CA VAL A 461 25.98 -10.12 2.60
C VAL A 461 25.40 -8.75 2.94
N PHE A 462 24.28 -8.35 2.32
CA PHE A 462 23.65 -7.05 2.50
C PHE A 462 22.52 -7.05 3.53
N ASP A 463 22.10 -8.23 4.01
CA ASP A 463 21.16 -8.38 5.13
C ASP A 463 21.66 -7.67 6.39
N LYS A 464 22.99 -7.53 6.52
CA LYS A 464 23.62 -6.83 7.64
C LYS A 464 24.18 -5.48 7.22
N PHE A 465 24.09 -4.52 8.13
CA PHE A 465 24.78 -3.24 7.99
C PHE A 465 26.29 -3.46 7.97
N LEU A 466 26.97 -2.98 6.91
CA LEU A 466 28.41 -3.16 6.73
C LEU A 466 29.21 -2.13 7.55
N GLY A 467 29.14 -2.28 8.87
CA GLY A 467 29.69 -1.31 9.80
C GLY A 467 29.63 -1.75 11.25
N THR A 468 29.86 -0.80 12.13
CA THR A 468 29.72 -0.97 13.58
C THR A 468 28.47 -0.26 14.05
N VAL A 469 27.69 -0.91 14.91
CA VAL A 469 26.50 -0.34 15.56
C VAL A 469 26.69 -0.41 17.07
N GLU A 470 26.42 0.68 17.76
CA GLU A 470 26.37 0.77 19.22
C GLU A 470 24.95 1.13 19.62
N VAL A 471 24.42 0.40 20.59
CA VAL A 471 23.08 0.59 21.16
C VAL A 471 23.17 0.98 22.63
N ALA A 472 22.17 1.68 23.15
CA ALA A 472 22.15 2.12 24.54
C ALA A 472 22.05 0.95 25.55
N SER A 473 21.42 -0.14 25.12
CA SER A 473 21.28 -1.40 25.87
C SER A 473 21.29 -2.56 24.89
N ALA A 474 22.11 -3.58 25.14
CA ALA A 474 22.15 -4.80 24.33
C ALA A 474 20.84 -5.60 24.43
N ASP A 475 20.18 -5.53 25.59
CA ASP A 475 18.89 -6.18 25.84
C ASP A 475 17.71 -5.48 25.13
N GLY A 476 17.95 -4.33 24.47
CA GLY A 476 16.91 -3.54 23.83
C GLY A 476 15.90 -2.95 24.82
N TYR A 477 14.74 -2.54 24.30
CA TYR A 477 13.54 -2.25 25.05
C TYR A 477 12.34 -2.86 24.33
N GLU A 478 11.33 -3.24 25.10
CA GLU A 478 10.09 -3.80 24.55
C GLU A 478 9.14 -2.66 24.15
N GLU A 479 8.64 -2.74 22.93
CA GLU A 479 7.58 -1.88 22.41
C GLU A 479 6.51 -2.77 21.77
N LYS A 480 5.24 -2.38 21.85
CA LYS A 480 4.21 -3.09 21.10
C LYS A 480 4.12 -2.48 19.71
N ASP A 481 4.12 -3.32 18.68
CA ASP A 481 3.76 -2.89 17.34
C ASP A 481 2.25 -2.64 17.20
N ASP A 482 1.81 -2.27 16.00
CA ASP A 482 0.42 -1.96 15.66
C ASP A 482 -0.53 -3.18 15.84
N ASP A 483 0.03 -4.38 15.99
CA ASP A 483 -0.69 -5.63 16.23
C ASP A 483 -0.64 -6.09 17.70
N GLY A 484 0.01 -5.30 18.56
CA GLY A 484 0.14 -5.57 19.98
C GLY A 484 1.18 -6.63 20.32
N VAL A 485 1.99 -7.03 19.33
CA VAL A 485 3.12 -7.93 19.52
C VAL A 485 4.25 -7.14 20.17
N THR A 486 4.73 -7.66 21.30
CA THR A 486 5.92 -7.11 21.92
C THR A 486 7.11 -7.38 21.03
N VAL A 487 7.62 -6.34 20.37
CA VAL A 487 8.85 -6.35 19.61
C VAL A 487 9.97 -5.76 20.47
N THR A 488 11.17 -6.33 20.36
CA THR A 488 12.35 -5.74 20.95
C THR A 488 12.90 -4.70 19.98
N LYS A 489 13.02 -3.45 20.41
CA LYS A 489 13.68 -2.37 19.67
C LYS A 489 14.97 -1.97 20.36
N TRP A 490 15.87 -1.32 19.61
CA TRP A 490 17.14 -0.86 20.15
C TRP A 490 17.30 0.64 19.97
N LYS A 491 17.65 1.33 21.05
CA LYS A 491 18.05 2.72 20.95
C LYS A 491 19.48 2.80 20.41
N VAL A 492 19.63 2.95 19.10
CA VAL A 492 20.93 3.11 18.45
C VAL A 492 21.57 4.43 18.88
N THR A 493 22.75 4.36 19.48
CA THR A 493 23.53 5.54 19.91
C THR A 493 24.56 5.94 18.86
N LYS A 494 25.03 4.97 18.06
CA LYS A 494 25.99 5.20 16.98
C LYS A 494 25.89 4.12 15.92
N ALA A 495 25.78 4.51 14.66
CA ALA A 495 26.00 3.64 13.51
C ALA A 495 27.16 4.22 12.68
N LYS A 496 28.11 3.39 12.29
CA LYS A 496 29.27 3.82 11.50
C LYS A 496 29.66 2.76 10.47
N ALA A 497 29.48 3.08 9.19
CA ALA A 497 29.89 2.20 8.10
C ALA A 497 31.42 2.00 8.07
N THR A 498 31.85 0.78 7.75
CA THR A 498 33.26 0.43 7.55
C THR A 498 33.68 0.81 6.13
N PRO A 499 34.65 1.72 5.94
CA PRO A 499 35.10 2.09 4.61
C PRO A 499 35.82 0.95 3.91
N VAL A 500 35.50 0.71 2.64
CA VAL A 500 36.12 -0.31 1.79
C VAL A 500 36.82 0.37 0.62
N ALA A 501 38.12 0.11 0.45
CA ALA A 501 38.88 0.69 -0.66
C ALA A 501 38.25 0.30 -2.01
N PHE A 502 38.20 1.22 -2.96
CA PHE A 502 37.41 1.06 -4.19
C PHE A 502 37.76 -0.20 -5.00
N ASN A 503 39.04 -0.56 -5.14
CA ASN A 503 39.41 -1.81 -5.83
C ASN A 503 38.89 -3.06 -5.09
N THR A 504 38.95 -3.08 -3.76
CA THR A 504 38.38 -4.16 -2.96
C THR A 504 36.86 -4.20 -3.07
N PHE A 505 36.21 -3.02 -3.16
CA PHE A 505 34.78 -2.92 -3.38
C PHE A 505 34.36 -3.58 -4.71
N ILE A 506 35.11 -3.34 -5.79
CA ILE A 506 34.89 -4.01 -7.09
C ILE A 506 35.00 -5.53 -6.93
N ASP A 507 36.12 -6.00 -6.37
CA ASP A 507 36.41 -7.44 -6.30
C ASP A 507 35.46 -8.20 -5.35
N THR A 508 34.91 -7.53 -4.34
CA THR A 508 34.11 -8.16 -3.27
C THR A 508 32.61 -8.02 -3.49
N TYR A 509 32.13 -6.82 -3.86
CA TYR A 509 30.70 -6.52 -3.87
C TYR A 509 30.13 -6.39 -5.28
N LEU A 510 30.82 -5.68 -6.19
CA LEU A 510 30.35 -5.59 -7.58
C LEU A 510 30.40 -6.96 -8.28
N SER A 511 31.38 -7.79 -7.95
CA SER A 511 31.53 -9.14 -8.49
C SER A 511 30.35 -10.06 -8.16
N LEU A 512 29.60 -9.80 -7.07
CA LEU A 512 28.38 -10.54 -6.71
C LEU A 512 27.25 -10.32 -7.73
N ALA A 513 27.22 -9.16 -8.37
CA ALA A 513 26.32 -8.84 -9.49
C ALA A 513 26.97 -9.13 -10.86
N GLY A 514 28.10 -9.87 -10.90
CA GLY A 514 28.82 -10.17 -12.14
C GLY A 514 29.62 -9.00 -12.73
N ILE A 515 29.75 -7.88 -12.01
CA ILE A 515 30.41 -6.66 -12.49
C ILE A 515 31.90 -6.66 -12.11
N GLY A 516 32.77 -6.65 -13.13
CA GLY A 516 34.22 -6.54 -12.97
C GLY A 516 34.79 -5.13 -13.19
N ASN A 517 36.11 -5.00 -13.13
CA ASN A 517 36.82 -3.74 -13.37
C ASN A 517 36.97 -3.44 -14.88
N LYS A 518 35.96 -2.79 -15.47
CA LYS A 518 35.93 -2.33 -16.87
C LYS A 518 35.83 -0.82 -16.91
N ARG A 519 36.82 -0.11 -17.45
CA ARG A 519 36.91 1.36 -17.34
C ARG A 519 36.76 2.05 -18.68
N PHE A 520 35.74 2.89 -18.81
CA PHE A 520 35.52 3.71 -19.99
C PHE A 520 36.72 4.64 -20.24
N GLU A 521 37.21 4.67 -21.49
CA GLU A 521 38.05 5.77 -21.98
C GLU A 521 37.35 6.34 -23.22
N ALA A 522 37.48 7.66 -23.43
CA ALA A 522 36.62 8.44 -24.32
C ALA A 522 36.48 7.97 -25.79
N ASP A 523 37.36 7.07 -26.25
CA ASP A 523 37.39 6.52 -27.62
C ASP A 523 37.57 4.98 -27.65
N ASN A 524 37.27 4.24 -26.57
CA ASN A 524 37.52 2.79 -26.47
C ASN A 524 36.26 1.92 -26.30
N ASP A 525 36.37 0.64 -26.66
CA ASP A 525 35.36 -0.41 -26.43
C ASP A 525 35.55 -1.08 -25.05
N ASN A 526 35.98 -0.34 -24.02
CA ASN A 526 36.28 -0.93 -22.70
C ASN A 526 35.02 -1.03 -21.83
N TYR A 527 34.20 -2.02 -22.16
CA TYR A 527 33.03 -2.44 -21.41
C TYR A 527 33.15 -3.91 -21.00
N GLY A 528 32.25 -4.33 -20.11
CA GLY A 528 31.94 -5.74 -19.86
C GLY A 528 30.49 -6.02 -20.18
N VAL A 529 30.15 -7.31 -20.25
CA VAL A 529 28.77 -7.78 -20.43
C VAL A 529 28.53 -8.83 -19.36
N LEU A 530 27.41 -8.72 -18.65
CA LEU A 530 26.98 -9.73 -17.68
C LEU A 530 26.71 -11.07 -18.38
N ALA A 531 27.01 -12.17 -17.70
CA ALA A 531 26.79 -13.50 -18.27
C ALA A 531 25.31 -13.72 -18.58
N GLY A 532 24.99 -14.21 -19.78
CA GLY A 532 23.61 -14.40 -20.24
C GLY A 532 23.03 -13.23 -21.02
N TYR A 533 23.73 -12.09 -21.08
CA TYR A 533 23.32 -10.87 -21.78
C TYR A 533 24.13 -10.59 -23.05
N GLU A 534 24.84 -11.58 -23.59
CA GLU A 534 25.61 -11.42 -24.83
C GLU A 534 24.73 -11.23 -26.09
N ASN A 535 23.41 -11.32 -25.94
CA ASN A 535 22.43 -11.13 -27.01
C ASN A 535 21.88 -9.69 -27.04
N THR A 536 22.19 -8.95 -28.10
CA THR A 536 21.72 -7.57 -28.33
C THR A 536 20.22 -7.44 -28.68
N GLU A 537 19.53 -8.57 -28.85
CA GLU A 537 18.07 -8.62 -29.05
C GLU A 537 17.29 -8.50 -27.73
N LEU A 538 17.91 -8.79 -26.58
CA LEU A 538 17.28 -8.58 -25.28
C LEU A 538 16.99 -7.10 -25.08
N ILE A 539 15.79 -6.80 -24.58
CA ILE A 539 15.28 -5.43 -24.42
C ILE A 539 15.34 -4.98 -22.95
N GLU A 540 15.29 -5.92 -21.99
CA GLU A 540 15.26 -5.62 -20.57
C GLU A 540 16.02 -6.68 -19.76
N MET A 541 16.67 -6.25 -18.66
CA MET A 541 17.25 -7.17 -17.69
C MET A 541 16.16 -7.97 -16.97
N ASN A 542 16.45 -9.23 -16.64
CA ASN A 542 15.54 -9.97 -15.77
C ASN A 542 15.50 -9.35 -14.37
N GLU A 543 14.42 -9.62 -13.65
CA GLU A 543 14.17 -9.01 -12.34
C GLU A 543 15.25 -9.37 -11.31
N GLU A 544 15.71 -10.62 -11.28
CA GLU A 544 16.72 -11.12 -10.32
C GLU A 544 18.03 -10.31 -10.42
N ASP A 545 18.57 -10.16 -11.63
CA ASP A 545 19.82 -9.42 -11.85
C ASP A 545 19.63 -7.91 -11.66
N LEU A 546 18.48 -7.38 -12.05
CA LEU A 546 18.15 -5.97 -11.83
C LEU A 546 18.09 -5.66 -10.33
N ASN A 547 17.51 -6.56 -9.55
CA ASN A 547 17.41 -6.45 -8.10
C ASN A 547 18.78 -6.50 -7.41
N LYS A 548 19.71 -7.33 -7.88
CA LYS A 548 21.12 -7.31 -7.39
C LYS A 548 21.79 -5.95 -7.62
N ILE A 549 21.55 -5.32 -8.77
CA ILE A 549 22.05 -3.97 -9.07
C ILE A 549 21.36 -2.92 -8.17
N LYS A 550 20.03 -2.98 -8.02
CA LYS A 550 19.25 -2.09 -7.17
C LYS A 550 19.72 -2.19 -5.71
N GLU A 551 19.97 -3.39 -5.19
CA GLU A 551 20.51 -3.60 -3.84
C GLU A 551 21.86 -2.88 -3.67
N LEU A 552 22.80 -3.07 -4.59
CA LEU A 552 24.08 -2.36 -4.58
C LEU A 552 23.92 -0.82 -4.60
N ILE A 553 22.94 -0.30 -5.35
CA ILE A 553 22.60 1.13 -5.37
C ILE A 553 22.06 1.59 -4.02
N TYR A 554 21.11 0.85 -3.42
CA TYR A 554 20.56 1.14 -2.10
C TYR A 554 21.66 1.17 -1.04
N VAL A 555 22.54 0.17 -1.04
CA VAL A 555 23.64 0.02 -0.08
C VAL A 555 24.71 1.09 -0.27
N PHE A 556 25.22 1.30 -1.48
CA PHE A 556 26.49 2.05 -1.67
C PHE A 556 26.38 3.39 -2.39
N SER A 557 25.30 3.64 -3.15
CA SER A 557 25.24 4.84 -3.99
C SER A 557 25.20 6.12 -3.16
N THR A 558 26.12 7.04 -3.44
CA THR A 558 26.11 8.40 -2.88
C THR A 558 25.26 9.35 -3.72
N ASP A 559 24.68 8.88 -4.84
CA ASP A 559 23.71 9.62 -5.63
C ASP A 559 22.29 9.24 -5.19
N PRO A 560 21.56 10.10 -4.45
CA PRO A 560 20.20 9.79 -4.04
C PRO A 560 19.22 9.77 -5.23
N GLY A 561 19.54 10.41 -6.36
CA GLY A 561 18.68 10.42 -7.53
C GLY A 561 18.54 9.02 -8.18
N SER A 562 19.53 8.15 -7.99
CA SER A 562 19.51 6.78 -8.53
C SER A 562 18.59 5.84 -7.76
N LEU A 563 18.02 6.27 -6.62
CA LEU A 563 17.20 5.44 -5.73
C LEU A 563 15.70 5.45 -6.09
N SER A 564 15.26 6.31 -7.01
CA SER A 564 13.84 6.52 -7.31
C SER A 564 13.43 6.20 -8.75
N SER A 565 14.32 5.61 -9.55
CA SER A 565 14.05 5.27 -10.95
C SER A 565 13.86 3.76 -11.13
N GLU A 566 12.74 3.35 -11.72
CA GLU A 566 12.43 1.93 -11.96
C GLU A 566 13.50 1.23 -12.80
N TYR A 567 13.85 1.84 -13.95
CA TYR A 567 14.82 1.30 -14.88
C TYR A 567 16.18 2.01 -14.83
N GLY A 568 16.34 3.09 -14.06
CA GLY A 568 17.56 3.90 -14.04
C GLY A 568 17.44 5.24 -14.76
N TYR A 569 18.58 5.86 -15.06
CA TYR A 569 18.65 7.14 -15.78
C TYR A 569 18.49 6.94 -17.28
N LEU A 570 17.71 7.84 -17.91
CA LEU A 570 17.50 7.80 -19.34
C LEU A 570 18.73 8.31 -20.10
N TYR A 571 19.31 7.45 -20.92
CA TYR A 571 20.18 7.87 -22.01
C TYR A 571 19.36 8.31 -23.22
N SER A 572 19.62 9.54 -23.66
CA SER A 572 19.09 10.18 -24.85
C SER A 572 20.24 10.59 -25.77
N PRO A 573 20.22 10.20 -27.05
CA PRO A 573 21.18 10.68 -28.05
C PRO A 573 21.05 12.20 -28.31
N ILE A 574 19.95 12.82 -27.90
CA ILE A 574 19.66 14.24 -28.14
C ILE A 574 20.07 15.10 -26.94
N THR A 575 19.65 14.72 -25.72
CA THR A 575 19.73 15.60 -24.55
C THR A 575 20.77 15.17 -23.51
N SER A 576 21.21 13.90 -23.47
CA SER A 576 22.14 13.44 -22.42
C SER A 576 23.46 14.18 -22.40
N SER A 577 23.99 14.60 -23.56
CA SER A 577 25.21 15.41 -23.66
C SER A 577 25.10 16.78 -22.97
N THR A 578 23.87 17.24 -22.70
CA THR A 578 23.58 18.50 -22.00
C THR A 578 22.98 18.30 -20.60
N LYS A 579 22.31 17.16 -20.36
CA LYS A 579 21.72 16.81 -19.06
C LYS A 579 22.76 16.26 -18.08
N TYR A 580 23.77 15.56 -18.59
CA TYR A 580 24.80 14.89 -17.78
C TYR A 580 26.19 15.44 -18.07
N VAL A 581 27.13 15.14 -17.17
CA VAL A 581 28.56 15.36 -17.45
C VAL A 581 28.99 14.54 -18.66
N SER A 582 29.88 15.09 -19.48
CA SER A 582 30.27 14.55 -20.79
C SER A 582 30.70 13.08 -20.74
N GLU A 583 31.49 12.73 -19.73
CA GLU A 583 32.05 11.41 -19.51
C GLU A 583 30.96 10.40 -19.17
N PHE A 584 30.00 10.78 -18.32
CA PHE A 584 28.83 9.96 -18.01
C PHE A 584 27.96 9.74 -19.25
N ALA A 585 27.65 10.81 -19.99
CA ALA A 585 26.84 10.70 -21.20
C ALA A 585 27.50 9.80 -22.27
N ALA A 586 28.82 9.85 -22.41
CA ALA A 586 29.57 9.01 -23.33
C ALA A 586 29.65 7.54 -22.87
N ALA A 587 29.83 7.30 -21.58
CA ALA A 587 29.82 5.94 -21.02
C ALA A 587 28.42 5.30 -21.08
N ALA A 588 27.36 6.07 -20.79
CA ALA A 588 25.98 5.64 -20.94
C ALA A 588 25.66 5.29 -22.41
N LYS A 589 26.11 6.14 -23.35
CA LYS A 589 26.04 5.84 -24.78
C LYS A 589 26.71 4.51 -25.10
N LEU A 590 27.95 4.31 -24.65
CA LEU A 590 28.71 3.09 -24.94
C LEU A 590 27.92 1.85 -24.53
N VAL A 591 27.45 1.77 -23.27
CA VAL A 591 26.76 0.57 -22.79
C VAL A 591 25.40 0.38 -23.47
N VAL A 592 24.65 1.45 -23.75
CA VAL A 592 23.37 1.35 -24.48
C VAL A 592 23.58 0.84 -25.92
N GLU A 593 24.64 1.27 -26.61
CA GLU A 593 24.97 0.77 -27.94
C GLU A 593 25.39 -0.71 -27.93
N GLN A 594 25.94 -1.22 -26.82
CA GLN A 594 26.28 -2.63 -26.66
C GLN A 594 25.09 -3.51 -26.26
N GLY A 595 24.08 -2.93 -25.61
CA GLY A 595 22.85 -3.60 -25.23
C GLY A 595 22.72 -3.87 -23.73
N VAL A 596 21.57 -4.45 -23.38
CA VAL A 596 21.21 -4.82 -21.99
C VAL A 596 22.32 -5.65 -21.35
N GLY A 597 22.59 -5.41 -20.06
CA GLY A 597 23.63 -6.09 -19.30
C GLY A 597 25.06 -5.64 -19.62
N ALA A 598 25.28 -4.78 -20.63
CA ALA A 598 26.57 -4.14 -20.82
C ALA A 598 26.84 -3.13 -19.70
N TYR A 599 28.08 -3.07 -19.23
CA TYR A 599 28.47 -2.19 -18.15
C TYR A 599 29.86 -1.58 -18.35
N THR A 600 30.08 -0.43 -17.71
CA THR A 600 31.41 0.20 -17.62
C THR A 600 31.51 1.07 -16.37
N LEU A 601 32.74 1.39 -15.98
CA LEU A 601 33.06 2.32 -14.90
C LEU A 601 33.61 3.59 -15.52
N VAL A 602 33.12 4.75 -15.08
CA VAL A 602 33.61 6.05 -15.56
C VAL A 602 33.88 6.99 -14.40
N THR A 603 35.04 7.65 -14.44
CA THR A 603 35.42 8.67 -13.47
C THR A 603 34.91 10.03 -13.94
N THR A 604 34.20 10.74 -13.07
CA THR A 604 33.70 12.11 -13.32
C THR A 604 34.20 13.05 -12.22
N ASP A 605 33.69 14.29 -12.20
CA ASP A 605 33.93 15.20 -11.08
C ASP A 605 33.27 14.78 -9.77
N TYR A 606 32.32 13.83 -9.83
CA TYR A 606 31.56 13.41 -8.66
C TYR A 606 32.14 12.15 -8.00
N GLY A 607 33.00 11.40 -8.69
CA GLY A 607 33.53 10.12 -8.22
C GLY A 607 33.59 9.11 -9.35
N VAL A 608 33.42 7.83 -9.01
CA VAL A 608 33.33 6.74 -10.00
C VAL A 608 31.89 6.27 -10.12
N HIS A 609 31.36 6.33 -11.34
CA HIS A 609 30.06 5.78 -11.68
C HIS A 609 30.24 4.36 -12.22
N VAL A 610 29.50 3.41 -11.68
CA VAL A 610 29.26 2.10 -12.29
C VAL A 610 27.96 2.22 -13.08
N ILE A 611 28.05 2.10 -14.40
CA ILE A 611 26.93 2.28 -15.31
C ILE A 611 26.62 0.92 -15.94
N VAL A 612 25.37 0.48 -15.85
CA VAL A 612 24.88 -0.77 -16.45
C VAL A 612 23.67 -0.47 -17.31
N CYS A 613 23.63 -0.94 -18.56
CA CYS A 613 22.44 -0.86 -19.38
C CYS A 613 21.39 -1.86 -18.87
N THR A 614 20.29 -1.35 -18.34
CA THR A 614 19.22 -2.14 -17.74
C THR A 614 18.10 -2.43 -18.73
N LYS A 615 17.86 -1.50 -19.65
CA LYS A 615 16.76 -1.57 -20.62
C LYS A 615 17.10 -0.78 -21.88
N LEU A 616 16.84 -1.37 -23.03
CA LEU A 616 16.81 -0.66 -24.31
C LEU A 616 15.41 -0.14 -24.55
N VAL A 617 15.31 1.08 -25.04
CA VAL A 617 14.02 1.61 -25.48
C VAL A 617 13.80 1.15 -26.91
N ARG A 618 12.75 0.35 -27.09
CA ARG A 618 12.27 -0.17 -28.37
C ARG A 618 10.76 -0.35 -28.27
N GLU A 619 10.10 -0.41 -29.42
CA GLU A 619 8.70 -0.83 -29.47
C GLU A 619 8.57 -2.26 -28.92
N PRO A 620 7.78 -2.48 -27.85
CA PRO A 620 7.64 -3.81 -27.29
C PRO A 620 6.87 -4.73 -28.24
N TYR A 621 5.83 -4.17 -28.89
CA TYR A 621 5.06 -4.86 -29.92
C TYR A 621 4.70 -3.87 -31.02
N ALA A 622 5.33 -4.04 -32.19
CA ALA A 622 5.07 -3.19 -33.36
C ALA A 622 3.61 -3.29 -33.80
N VAL A 623 2.99 -2.19 -34.21
CA VAL A 623 1.61 -2.20 -34.74
C VAL A 623 1.64 -2.07 -36.28
N PRO A 624 0.92 -2.92 -37.03
CA PRO A 624 -0.03 -3.95 -36.59
C PRO A 624 0.56 -5.37 -36.42
N ASP A 625 1.83 -5.58 -36.73
CA ASP A 625 2.40 -6.92 -36.96
C ASP A 625 2.75 -7.69 -35.67
N GLY A 626 2.86 -7.00 -34.53
CA GLY A 626 3.26 -7.54 -33.22
C GLY A 626 2.16 -8.26 -32.44
N LYS A 627 0.97 -8.45 -33.01
CA LYS A 627 -0.18 -9.06 -32.32
C LYS A 627 0.15 -10.44 -31.77
N ASP A 628 0.75 -11.32 -32.57
CA ASP A 628 0.99 -12.70 -32.17
C ASP A 628 1.98 -12.80 -30.99
N ALA A 629 3.01 -11.94 -30.98
CA ALA A 629 3.96 -11.84 -29.87
C ALA A 629 3.30 -11.24 -28.62
N PHE A 630 2.50 -10.18 -28.77
CA PHE A 630 1.73 -9.60 -27.67
C PHE A 630 0.84 -10.66 -27.01
N MET A 631 0.12 -11.44 -27.81
CA MET A 631 -0.76 -12.49 -27.31
C MET A 631 -0.01 -13.62 -26.60
N ALA A 632 1.17 -14.01 -27.09
CA ALA A 632 1.99 -15.03 -26.45
C ALA A 632 2.52 -14.60 -25.07
N ASP A 633 2.72 -13.30 -24.88
CA ASP A 633 3.28 -12.71 -23.67
C ASP A 633 2.21 -12.34 -22.62
N LEU A 634 0.92 -12.37 -22.95
CA LEU A 634 -0.17 -11.96 -22.04
C LEU A 634 -0.27 -12.75 -20.73
N GLU A 635 0.38 -13.92 -20.64
CA GLU A 635 0.43 -14.78 -19.45
C GLU A 635 1.81 -14.78 -18.75
N ASN A 636 2.81 -14.09 -19.31
CA ASN A 636 4.15 -14.03 -18.74
C ASN A 636 4.34 -12.74 -17.94
N GLU A 637 4.43 -12.87 -16.62
CA GLU A 637 4.39 -11.75 -15.66
C GLU A 637 5.52 -10.71 -15.88
N ASP A 638 6.64 -11.16 -16.42
CA ASP A 638 7.82 -10.33 -16.68
C ASP A 638 7.66 -9.44 -17.92
N THR A 639 6.60 -9.63 -18.72
CA THR A 639 6.45 -8.96 -20.02
C THR A 639 5.61 -7.69 -19.94
N ILE A 640 5.86 -6.78 -20.88
CA ILE A 640 5.05 -5.56 -21.05
C ILE A 640 3.60 -5.92 -21.42
N ALA A 641 3.34 -6.99 -22.19
CA ALA A 641 1.98 -7.39 -22.55
C ALA A 641 1.15 -7.76 -21.30
N TYR A 642 1.71 -8.57 -20.39
CA TYR A 642 1.05 -8.90 -19.13
C TYR A 642 0.81 -7.65 -18.29
N LYS A 643 1.86 -6.85 -18.02
CA LYS A 643 1.75 -5.62 -17.21
C LYS A 643 0.72 -4.64 -17.81
N TYR A 644 0.71 -4.48 -19.13
CA TYR A 644 -0.28 -3.66 -19.84
C TYR A 644 -1.70 -4.20 -19.68
N LYS A 645 -1.92 -5.52 -19.85
CA LYS A 645 -3.22 -6.16 -19.64
C LYS A 645 -3.74 -5.89 -18.22
N GLN A 646 -2.90 -6.04 -17.20
CA GLN A 646 -3.29 -5.76 -15.81
C GLN A 646 -3.69 -4.30 -15.61
N VAL A 647 -2.89 -3.34 -16.09
CA VAL A 647 -3.22 -1.91 -15.97
C VAL A 647 -4.52 -1.55 -16.71
N LYS A 648 -4.78 -2.15 -17.88
CA LYS A 648 -6.02 -1.92 -18.61
C LYS A 648 -7.22 -2.57 -17.96
N LEU A 649 -7.06 -3.77 -17.42
CA LEU A 649 -8.08 -4.43 -16.62
C LEU A 649 -8.49 -3.56 -15.44
N ASP A 650 -7.52 -3.08 -14.67
CA ASP A 650 -7.71 -2.18 -13.54
C ASP A 650 -8.42 -0.89 -13.94
N SER A 651 -7.93 -0.22 -14.99
CA SER A 651 -8.48 1.05 -15.47
C SER A 651 -9.92 0.91 -15.96
N VAL A 652 -10.20 -0.09 -16.79
CA VAL A 652 -11.54 -0.34 -17.34
C VAL A 652 -12.51 -0.71 -16.22
N THR A 653 -12.07 -1.57 -15.29
CA THR A 653 -12.86 -2.03 -14.15
C THR A 653 -13.18 -0.87 -13.21
N SER A 654 -12.18 -0.11 -12.78
CA SER A 654 -12.36 1.05 -11.89
C SER A 654 -13.28 2.11 -12.50
N ASN A 655 -13.14 2.39 -13.81
CA ASN A 655 -14.02 3.31 -14.52
C ASN A 655 -15.46 2.79 -14.63
N ALA A 656 -15.65 1.51 -14.95
CA ALA A 656 -16.97 0.90 -15.08
C ALA A 656 -17.70 0.89 -13.75
N ILE A 657 -17.03 0.46 -12.67
CA ILE A 657 -17.56 0.43 -11.31
C ILE A 657 -17.92 1.84 -10.83
N SER A 658 -17.04 2.82 -11.07
CA SER A 658 -17.31 4.22 -10.72
C SER A 658 -18.54 4.77 -11.45
N ARG A 659 -18.73 4.43 -12.72
CA ARG A 659 -19.94 4.82 -13.47
C ARG A 659 -21.19 4.15 -12.91
N ILE A 660 -21.13 2.85 -12.60
CA ILE A 660 -22.25 2.11 -12.02
C ILE A 660 -22.65 2.71 -10.67
N ALA A 661 -21.69 2.95 -9.77
CA ALA A 661 -21.94 3.56 -8.46
C ALA A 661 -22.58 4.96 -8.59
N ASN A 662 -22.02 5.82 -9.46
CA ASN A 662 -22.60 7.15 -9.71
C ASN A 662 -24.01 7.08 -10.31
N GLN A 663 -24.27 6.15 -11.22
CA GLN A 663 -25.61 5.94 -11.79
C GLN A 663 -26.61 5.51 -10.73
N ILE A 664 -26.22 4.60 -9.83
CA ILE A 664 -27.05 4.16 -8.71
C ILE A 664 -27.34 5.34 -7.78
N ILE A 665 -26.31 6.03 -7.31
CA ILE A 665 -26.46 7.15 -6.36
C ILE A 665 -27.32 8.25 -6.95
N ASN A 666 -26.97 8.76 -8.13
CA ASN A 666 -27.71 9.85 -8.78
C ASN A 666 -29.12 9.42 -9.20
N GLY A 667 -29.35 8.12 -9.40
CA GLY A 667 -30.67 7.57 -9.72
C GLY A 667 -31.64 7.55 -8.53
N TYR A 668 -31.14 7.59 -7.30
CA TYR A 668 -31.97 7.46 -6.09
C TYR A 668 -31.88 8.64 -5.12
N ARG A 669 -30.72 9.30 -5.00
CA ARG A 669 -30.45 10.30 -3.95
C ARG A 669 -31.44 11.47 -3.96
N ASP A 670 -31.76 11.96 -5.15
CA ASP A 670 -32.63 13.13 -5.34
C ASP A 670 -34.09 12.73 -5.65
N ASP A 671 -34.44 11.44 -5.53
CA ASP A 671 -35.82 10.95 -5.68
C ASP A 671 -36.51 10.91 -4.32
N ASP A 672 -37.40 11.88 -4.05
CA ASP A 672 -38.15 12.01 -2.79
C ASP A 672 -39.03 10.78 -2.46
N THR A 673 -39.30 9.90 -3.44
CA THR A 673 -40.02 8.64 -3.21
C THR A 673 -39.11 7.52 -2.70
N LYS A 674 -37.79 7.71 -2.79
CA LYS A 674 -36.73 6.76 -2.43
C LYS A 674 -35.92 7.22 -1.24
N VAL A 675 -35.61 8.51 -1.18
CA VAL A 675 -34.90 9.14 -0.07
C VAL A 675 -35.75 10.27 0.48
N THR A 676 -35.97 10.27 1.80
CA THR A 676 -36.68 11.35 2.48
C THR A 676 -35.76 11.99 3.50
N TYR A 677 -35.46 13.28 3.35
CA TYR A 677 -34.67 14.06 4.30
C TYR A 677 -35.58 14.74 5.34
N TYR A 678 -35.20 14.67 6.61
CA TYR A 678 -35.89 15.32 7.71
C TYR A 678 -35.08 16.51 8.22
N GLU A 679 -34.95 17.53 7.37
CA GLU A 679 -34.06 18.70 7.55
C GLU A 679 -34.13 19.35 8.95
N ASN A 680 -35.34 19.45 9.52
CA ASN A 680 -35.52 20.02 10.87
C ASN A 680 -34.78 19.28 11.98
N ASN A 681 -34.36 18.03 11.76
CA ASN A 681 -33.68 17.20 12.75
C ASN A 681 -32.15 17.33 12.68
N TYR A 682 -31.58 17.96 11.65
CA TYR A 682 -30.12 18.08 11.49
C TYR A 682 -29.62 19.45 11.00
N LYS A 683 -30.51 20.38 10.62
CA LYS A 683 -30.13 21.70 10.10
C LYS A 683 -29.20 22.49 11.02
N ASP A 684 -29.33 22.28 12.33
CA ASP A 684 -28.46 22.87 13.35
C ASP A 684 -26.98 22.49 13.21
N LEU A 685 -26.68 21.38 12.54
CA LEU A 685 -25.33 20.88 12.31
C LEU A 685 -24.77 21.27 10.93
N VAL A 686 -25.62 21.53 9.94
CA VAL A 686 -25.21 21.75 8.53
C VAL A 686 -25.40 23.18 8.04
N GLU A 687 -26.03 24.05 8.82
CA GLU A 687 -26.12 25.49 8.54
C GLU A 687 -25.04 26.26 9.31
N GLU A 688 -24.38 27.22 8.66
CA GLU A 688 -23.44 28.13 9.34
C GLU A 688 -24.23 29.07 10.26
N THR A 689 -23.94 29.03 11.56
CA THR A 689 -24.50 29.99 12.50
C THR A 689 -23.90 31.37 12.22
N SER A 690 -24.69 32.28 11.64
CA SER A 690 -24.30 33.68 11.51
C SER A 690 -24.11 34.26 12.91
N ALA A 691 -22.86 34.60 13.26
CA ALA A 691 -22.53 35.23 14.52
C ALA A 691 -23.35 36.52 14.70
N SER A 692 -24.16 36.56 15.77
CA SER A 692 -24.84 37.77 16.24
C SER A 692 -24.00 38.54 17.24
#